data_AF-A0A246NGP0-F1
#
_entry.id   AF-A0A246NGP0-F1
#
_cell.length_a   1.000
_cell.length_b   1.000
_cell.length_c   1.000
_cell.angle_alpha   90.00
_cell.angle_beta   90.00
_cell.angle_gamma   90.00
#
_symmetry.space_group_name_H-M   'P 1'
#
loop_
_entity.id
_entity.type
_entity.pdbx_description
1 polymer ?
#
loop_
_entity_poly.entity_id
_entity_poly.type
_entity_poly.pdbx_seq_one_letter_code
_entity_poly.pdbx_strand_id
1 'polypeptide(L)'
;MIFPFGLNESQLQAVERAFSSQISIIEGPPGTGKTQTILNIVANILIQNKTVAILSNNNTAVSNVYEKMDRKGLGYLIARLGSTDNRQHFFANPASRSVEILPASPSLSTIDERLQKVKKNLNVINQVALLKAEIDELSIEYNYLQKWRARSPQMEVSSYHFSSRKTADLMAYLHYLSDRRIGLKNRIDLLLNFRILRVKPLKNNEERLAIFTSLQLSYYEEAIREKQKTLSEYKKILDEVDFDILLEQLTSLSMVYLKKYLQENISTTTSFSAETYRDDFDHFIKRFPVIGSSTHSIINSIGKGALLDYVIIDEASQQDIVPGILGLGCARNVIIVGDRKQLPHVPVVHPIAAPADHYNCVKYSLLDSICMLFRETAPVTLLKEHYRCHPKIIQFCNKQFYDNSLIPLTTDSGEASLSLVITAKGNHTRNFSNLRELESIEGHYWDERSSRGYIAPYNAQVNLSETVLPVDFVKSTVHKFQGRECDEIVFSTVLDKKRSSQLSRNITFVDDPNLVNVAVSRARNKFTLVTGNDVFEKHGRHIAALIRYIKYYADDKEILDSPVISAFDLLYREFDESLERLNSRLNPGDSRFKSEQIAATLLRDILSQNKYQSMMFHSQIALNQLVLIEKGDFSQRELSFMRNRATCDFVIYFKVGKTPLGVIEVDGGYHLESAQIERDELKNSILKKCNLPLLRLRTIDSNIEGKLDVFLSNLSASEASL
;
A
#
# COMPACT_ATOMS: atom_id res chain seq x y z
N MET A 1 26.71 23.79 -10.69
CA MET A 1 25.32 23.49 -10.31
C MET A 1 25.16 23.76 -8.82
N ILE A 2 23.94 24.03 -8.36
CA ILE A 2 23.62 24.25 -6.95
C ILE A 2 22.60 23.19 -6.47
N PHE A 3 22.57 22.89 -5.17
CA PHE A 3 21.67 21.88 -4.60
C PHE A 3 20.98 22.38 -3.32
N PRO A 4 20.11 23.40 -3.42
CA PRO A 4 19.51 24.07 -2.27
C PRO A 4 18.46 23.24 -1.52
N PHE A 5 18.10 22.06 -2.03
CA PHE A 5 17.13 21.16 -1.40
C PHE A 5 17.76 19.84 -0.90
N GLY A 6 19.09 19.74 -0.85
CA GLY A 6 19.81 18.51 -0.52
C GLY A 6 19.88 17.54 -1.71
N LEU A 7 20.67 16.48 -1.60
CA LEU A 7 20.87 15.50 -2.69
C LEU A 7 21.38 14.16 -2.15
N ASN A 8 21.26 13.13 -2.99
CA ASN A 8 21.97 11.86 -2.88
C ASN A 8 22.63 11.49 -4.23
N GLU A 9 23.20 10.29 -4.36
CA GLU A 9 23.96 9.90 -5.55
C GLU A 9 23.08 9.85 -6.80
N SER A 10 21.93 9.17 -6.74
CA SER A 10 21.04 9.05 -7.90
C SER A 10 20.36 10.38 -8.25
N GLN A 11 20.01 11.20 -7.27
CA GLN A 11 19.42 12.53 -7.47
C GLN A 11 20.42 13.49 -8.11
N LEU A 12 21.70 13.42 -7.72
CA LEU A 12 22.78 14.17 -8.37
C LEU A 12 22.87 13.81 -9.85
N GLN A 13 22.95 12.51 -10.17
CA GLN A 13 22.99 12.04 -11.55
C GLN A 13 21.75 12.47 -12.34
N ALA A 14 20.57 12.44 -11.70
CA ALA A 14 19.32 12.85 -12.33
C ALA A 14 19.32 14.35 -12.66
N VAL A 15 19.82 15.21 -11.77
CA VAL A 15 19.95 16.65 -12.04
C VAL A 15 20.97 16.91 -13.16
N GLU A 16 22.12 16.23 -13.17
CA GLU A 16 23.14 16.39 -14.21
C GLU A 16 22.61 15.97 -15.59
N ARG A 17 21.95 14.81 -15.66
CA ARG A 17 21.37 14.26 -16.91
C ARG A 17 20.13 15.01 -17.38
N ALA A 18 19.40 15.68 -16.49
CA ALA A 18 18.26 16.52 -16.87
C ALA A 18 18.65 17.65 -17.84
N PHE A 19 19.91 18.10 -17.81
CA PHE A 19 20.44 19.15 -18.68
C PHE A 19 21.25 18.62 -19.86
N SER A 20 21.46 17.31 -19.99
CA SER A 20 22.34 16.74 -21.02
C SER A 20 21.64 16.46 -22.36
N SER A 21 20.32 16.63 -22.43
CA SER A 21 19.51 16.30 -23.60
C SER A 21 18.21 17.11 -23.63
N GLN A 22 17.59 17.20 -24.80
CA GLN A 22 16.32 17.91 -24.97
C GLN A 22 15.15 17.19 -24.26
N ILE A 23 15.21 15.86 -24.16
CA ILE A 23 14.22 15.03 -23.46
C ILE A 23 14.98 14.11 -22.50
N SER A 24 14.69 14.23 -21.20
CA SER A 24 15.26 13.38 -20.16
C SER A 24 14.17 12.73 -19.31
N ILE A 25 14.47 11.56 -18.77
CA ILE A 25 13.52 10.75 -18.00
C ILE A 25 14.12 10.44 -16.62
N ILE A 26 13.34 10.70 -15.58
CA ILE A 26 13.67 10.38 -14.20
C ILE A 26 12.63 9.39 -13.68
N GLU A 27 13.04 8.14 -13.51
CA GLU A 27 12.23 7.12 -12.85
C GLU A 27 12.41 7.26 -11.34
N GLY A 28 11.33 7.59 -10.65
CA GLY A 28 11.34 7.88 -9.22
C GLY A 28 10.40 6.97 -8.43
N PRO A 29 10.89 5.81 -7.96
CA PRO A 29 10.18 4.91 -7.05
C PRO A 29 9.60 5.65 -5.82
N PRO A 30 8.60 5.09 -5.12
CA PRO A 30 7.99 5.77 -3.97
C PRO A 30 9.05 6.02 -2.90
N GLY A 31 9.06 7.19 -2.27
CA GLY A 31 10.01 7.50 -1.18
C GLY A 31 11.44 7.87 -1.59
N THR A 32 11.74 8.02 -2.89
CA THR A 32 13.10 8.33 -3.40
C THR A 32 13.43 9.81 -3.56
N GLY A 33 12.50 10.70 -3.18
CA GLY A 33 12.72 12.15 -3.21
C GLY A 33 12.49 12.83 -4.56
N LYS A 34 11.61 12.30 -5.43
CA LYS A 34 11.19 12.94 -6.71
C LYS A 34 11.05 14.46 -6.65
N THR A 35 10.23 14.95 -5.71
CA THR A 35 9.98 16.39 -5.55
C THR A 35 11.25 17.17 -5.22
N GLN A 36 12.17 16.59 -4.42
CA GLN A 36 13.44 17.22 -4.10
C GLN A 36 14.34 17.33 -5.34
N THR A 37 14.38 16.29 -6.18
CA THR A 37 15.07 16.31 -7.47
C THR A 37 14.50 17.40 -8.39
N ILE A 38 13.17 17.47 -8.53
CA ILE A 38 12.47 18.49 -9.32
C ILE A 38 12.86 19.89 -8.84
N LEU A 39 12.86 20.14 -7.53
CA LEU A 39 13.21 21.44 -6.96
C LEU A 39 14.68 21.83 -7.22
N ASN A 40 15.62 20.88 -7.16
CA ASN A 40 17.01 21.14 -7.53
C ASN A 40 17.17 21.42 -9.02
N ILE A 41 16.43 20.74 -9.90
CA ILE A 41 16.39 21.04 -11.34
C ILE A 41 15.88 22.46 -11.56
N VAL A 42 14.74 22.82 -10.95
CA VAL A 42 14.15 24.17 -11.02
C VAL A 42 15.14 25.23 -10.54
N ALA A 43 15.82 25.01 -9.42
CA ALA A 43 16.85 25.94 -8.92
C ALA A 43 17.97 26.18 -9.95
N ASN A 44 18.45 25.12 -10.62
CA ASN A 44 19.48 25.23 -11.65
C ASN A 44 18.99 25.86 -12.95
N ILE A 45 17.70 25.73 -13.29
CA ILE A 45 17.06 26.45 -14.40
C ILE A 45 16.98 27.95 -14.08
N LEU A 46 16.57 28.31 -12.87
CA LEU A 46 16.39 29.71 -12.45
C LEU A 46 17.70 30.50 -12.45
N ILE A 47 18.82 29.92 -11.99
CA ILE A 47 20.13 30.61 -12.03
C ILE A 47 20.71 30.74 -13.45
N GLN A 48 20.06 30.15 -14.45
CA GLN A 48 20.37 30.35 -15.86
C GLN A 48 19.46 31.40 -16.51
N ASN A 49 18.62 32.10 -15.73
CA ASN A 49 17.58 33.02 -16.21
C ASN A 49 16.60 32.35 -17.21
N LYS A 50 16.33 31.06 -17.01
CA LYS A 50 15.41 30.28 -17.85
C LYS A 50 14.06 30.07 -17.17
N THR A 51 13.07 29.77 -17.99
CA THR A 51 11.66 29.61 -17.60
C THR A 51 11.30 28.12 -17.50
N VAL A 52 10.41 27.77 -16.56
CA VAL A 52 9.99 26.38 -16.37
C VAL A 52 8.52 26.27 -16.01
N ALA A 53 7.83 25.31 -16.63
CA ALA A 53 6.52 24.86 -16.17
C ALA A 53 6.61 23.50 -15.48
N ILE A 54 5.91 23.36 -14.35
CA ILE A 54 5.77 22.12 -13.60
C ILE A 54 4.32 21.65 -13.76
N LEU A 55 4.17 20.50 -14.42
CA LEU A 55 2.89 19.95 -14.83
C LEU A 55 2.64 18.62 -14.12
N SER A 56 1.37 18.34 -13.79
CA SER A 56 0.93 17.01 -13.37
C SER A 56 -0.54 16.78 -13.75
N ASN A 57 -0.97 15.51 -13.75
CA ASN A 57 -2.38 15.16 -13.86
C ASN A 57 -3.16 15.50 -12.58
N ASN A 58 -2.49 15.38 -11.42
CA ASN A 58 -3.12 15.56 -10.11
C ASN A 58 -2.66 16.88 -9.47
N ASN A 59 -3.60 17.67 -8.95
CA ASN A 59 -3.31 18.92 -8.25
C ASN A 59 -2.36 18.67 -7.05
N THR A 60 -2.46 17.53 -6.37
CA THR A 60 -1.65 17.20 -5.18
C THR A 60 -0.15 17.18 -5.46
N ALA A 61 0.29 16.68 -6.62
CA ALA A 61 1.72 16.59 -6.95
C ALA A 61 2.34 17.98 -7.12
N VAL A 62 1.63 18.87 -7.82
CA VAL A 62 2.06 20.26 -7.99
C VAL A 62 1.97 21.03 -6.66
N SER A 63 0.94 20.77 -5.84
CA SER A 63 0.82 21.34 -4.49
C SER A 63 2.01 21.02 -3.59
N ASN A 64 2.56 19.80 -3.64
CA ASN A 64 3.74 19.42 -2.86
C ASN A 64 4.98 20.26 -3.26
N VAL A 65 5.11 20.62 -4.53
CA VAL A 65 6.18 21.51 -5.01
C VAL A 65 5.96 22.93 -4.48
N TYR A 66 4.72 23.44 -4.56
CA TYR A 66 4.38 24.77 -4.04
C TYR A 66 4.69 24.87 -2.55
N GLU A 67 4.25 23.90 -1.76
CA GLU A 67 4.46 23.88 -0.32
C GLU A 67 5.96 23.91 0.04
N LYS A 68 6.79 23.12 -0.64
CA LYS A 68 8.23 23.11 -0.39
C LYS A 68 8.93 24.41 -0.79
N MET A 69 8.49 25.04 -1.89
CA MET A 69 8.99 26.34 -2.31
C MET A 69 8.56 27.46 -1.34
N ASP A 70 7.31 27.44 -0.88
CA ASP A 70 6.77 28.36 0.11
C ASP A 70 7.54 28.28 1.44
N ARG A 71 7.77 27.06 1.94
CA ARG A 71 8.56 26.80 3.16
C ARG A 71 9.99 27.35 3.08
N LYS A 72 10.54 27.53 1.88
CA LYS A 72 11.88 28.11 1.65
C LYS A 72 11.83 29.59 1.26
N GLY A 73 10.65 30.22 1.25
CA GLY A 73 10.46 31.63 0.89
C GLY A 73 10.60 31.90 -0.61
N LEU A 74 10.42 30.88 -1.46
CA LEU A 74 10.54 30.96 -2.92
C LEU A 74 9.18 30.95 -3.64
N GLY A 75 8.08 30.90 -2.89
CA GLY A 75 6.71 30.87 -3.41
C GLY A 75 6.35 32.03 -4.34
N TYR A 76 6.92 33.21 -4.10
CA TYR A 76 6.69 34.44 -4.89
C TYR A 76 7.13 34.35 -6.35
N LEU A 77 7.88 33.31 -6.72
CA LEU A 77 8.36 33.05 -8.08
C LEU A 77 7.38 32.24 -8.93
N ILE A 78 6.37 31.66 -8.28
CA ILE A 78 5.51 30.65 -8.88
C ILE A 78 4.16 31.26 -9.26
N ALA A 79 3.85 31.23 -10.55
CA ALA A 79 2.50 31.47 -11.06
C ALA A 79 1.67 30.18 -10.98
N ARG A 80 0.67 30.16 -10.09
CA ARG A 80 -0.21 28.99 -9.86
C ARG A 80 -1.45 29.10 -10.75
N LEU A 81 -1.32 28.76 -12.04
CA LEU A 81 -2.27 29.16 -13.10
C LEU A 81 -3.31 28.12 -13.52
N GLY A 82 -3.24 26.90 -12.97
CA GLY A 82 -3.99 25.69 -13.37
C GLY A 82 -5.48 25.89 -13.71
N SER A 83 -6.39 25.47 -12.81
CA SER A 83 -7.83 25.68 -13.02
C SER A 83 -8.19 27.18 -13.00
N THR A 84 -9.37 27.52 -13.51
CA THR A 84 -9.91 28.89 -13.43
C THR A 84 -9.91 29.40 -11.98
N ASP A 85 -10.33 28.56 -11.03
CA ASP A 85 -10.35 28.90 -9.61
C ASP A 85 -8.95 29.17 -9.05
N ASN A 86 -7.97 28.31 -9.38
CA ASN A 86 -6.57 28.50 -8.95
C ASN A 86 -5.99 29.80 -9.49
N ARG A 87 -6.31 30.12 -10.75
CA ARG A 87 -5.86 31.35 -11.41
C ARG A 87 -6.46 32.58 -10.75
N GLN A 88 -7.78 32.58 -10.53
CA GLN A 88 -8.44 33.68 -9.82
C GLN A 88 -7.86 33.86 -8.41
N HIS A 89 -7.65 32.75 -7.68
CA HIS A 89 -7.03 32.78 -6.35
C HIS A 89 -5.60 33.34 -6.39
N PHE A 90 -4.80 32.97 -7.39
CA PHE A 90 -3.43 33.49 -7.55
C PHE A 90 -3.40 35.00 -7.75
N PHE A 91 -4.24 35.54 -8.64
CA PHE A 91 -4.30 36.99 -8.89
C PHE A 91 -4.96 37.77 -7.75
N ALA A 92 -5.88 37.15 -7.01
CA ALA A 92 -6.46 37.75 -5.80
C ALA A 92 -5.46 37.82 -4.64
N ASN A 93 -4.58 36.82 -4.52
CA ASN A 93 -3.62 36.68 -3.43
C ASN A 93 -2.19 36.43 -3.95
N PRO A 94 -1.56 37.43 -4.61
CA PRO A 94 -0.22 37.26 -5.16
C PRO A 94 0.79 37.10 -4.01
N ALA A 95 1.60 36.04 -4.07
CA ALA A 95 2.64 35.80 -3.08
C ALA A 95 3.69 36.92 -3.11
N SER A 96 3.88 37.58 -1.97
CA SER A 96 4.90 38.60 -1.78
C SER A 96 6.23 37.96 -1.35
N ARG A 97 7.32 38.66 -1.67
CA ARG A 97 8.65 38.26 -1.24
C ARG A 97 8.85 38.66 0.22
N SER A 98 9.35 37.74 1.05
CA SER A 98 9.81 38.09 2.40
C SER A 98 11.03 39.02 2.35
N VAL A 99 11.02 40.05 3.21
CA VAL A 99 12.19 40.92 3.43
C VAL A 99 13.17 40.17 4.32
N GLU A 100 14.08 39.43 3.70
CA GLU A 100 15.11 38.65 4.40
C GLU A 100 16.47 39.31 4.18
N ILE A 101 17.19 39.60 5.28
CA ILE A 101 18.58 40.07 5.23
C ILE A 101 19.45 38.84 4.95
N LEU A 102 19.82 38.67 3.69
CA LEU A 102 20.66 37.55 3.27
C LEU A 102 22.15 37.86 3.48
N PRO A 103 22.96 36.88 3.94
CA PRO A 103 24.41 37.02 4.07
C PRO A 103 25.08 37.25 2.71
N ALA A 104 26.38 37.56 2.73
CA ALA A 104 27.16 37.74 1.50
C ALA A 104 27.01 36.52 0.57
N SER A 105 26.83 36.77 -0.73
CA SER A 105 26.65 35.69 -1.70
C SER A 105 27.93 34.85 -1.76
N PRO A 106 27.87 33.53 -1.53
CA PRO A 106 29.03 32.67 -1.72
C PRO A 106 29.40 32.61 -3.21
N SER A 107 30.66 32.32 -3.52
CA SER A 107 31.08 32.08 -4.90
C SER A 107 30.65 30.68 -5.37
N LEU A 108 30.46 30.52 -6.68
CA LEU A 108 30.20 29.21 -7.28
C LEU A 108 31.36 28.22 -7.05
N SER A 109 32.61 28.71 -6.96
CA SER A 109 33.77 27.87 -6.66
C SER A 109 33.69 27.27 -5.25
N THR A 110 33.28 28.05 -4.24
CA THR A 110 33.09 27.53 -2.88
C THR A 110 32.00 26.47 -2.82
N ILE A 111 30.91 26.65 -3.56
CA ILE A 111 29.84 25.66 -3.66
C ILE A 111 30.35 24.39 -4.33
N ASP A 112 31.10 24.51 -5.43
CA ASP A 112 31.65 23.37 -6.15
C ASP A 112 32.65 22.57 -5.29
N GLU A 113 33.56 23.24 -4.57
CA GLU A 113 34.46 22.59 -3.62
C GLU A 113 33.71 21.77 -2.55
N ARG A 114 32.60 22.31 -2.02
CA ARG A 114 31.74 21.59 -1.07
C ARG A 114 31.03 20.42 -1.74
N LEU A 115 30.51 20.62 -2.95
CA LEU A 115 29.88 19.57 -3.73
C LEU A 115 30.85 18.40 -3.98
N GLN A 116 32.11 18.66 -4.36
CA GLN A 116 33.10 17.60 -4.58
C GLN A 116 33.37 16.79 -3.31
N LYS A 117 33.36 17.42 -2.13
CA LYS A 117 33.46 16.71 -0.85
C LYS A 117 32.23 15.84 -0.57
N VAL A 118 31.02 16.36 -0.80
CA VAL A 118 29.78 15.58 -0.68
C VAL A 118 29.79 14.38 -1.64
N LYS A 119 30.13 14.60 -2.91
CA LYS A 119 30.19 13.55 -3.96
C LYS A 119 31.06 12.35 -3.54
N LYS A 120 32.22 12.61 -2.92
CA LYS A 120 33.13 11.55 -2.45
C LYS A 120 32.51 10.63 -1.40
N ASN A 121 31.54 11.12 -0.62
CA ASN A 121 30.93 10.40 0.50
C ASN A 121 29.59 9.72 0.13
N LEU A 122 28.91 10.16 -0.94
CA LEU A 122 27.62 9.58 -1.36
C LEU A 122 27.69 8.08 -1.61
N ASN A 123 28.72 7.63 -2.35
CA ASN A 123 28.92 6.21 -2.61
C ASN A 123 29.15 5.42 -1.31
N VAL A 124 29.90 5.98 -0.34
CA VAL A 124 30.17 5.32 0.95
C VAL A 124 28.87 5.06 1.71
N ILE A 125 27.95 6.02 1.75
CA ILE A 125 26.64 5.88 2.39
C ILE A 125 25.84 4.75 1.73
N ASN A 126 25.82 4.72 0.40
CA ASN A 126 25.16 3.67 -0.36
C ASN A 126 25.77 2.29 -0.08
N GLN A 127 27.10 2.17 -0.02
CA GLN A 127 27.77 0.92 0.35
C GLN A 127 27.43 0.45 1.77
N VAL A 128 27.37 1.37 2.74
CA VAL A 128 26.97 1.05 4.13
C VAL A 128 25.55 0.48 4.16
N ALA A 129 24.61 1.10 3.47
CA ALA A 129 23.22 0.66 3.43
C ALA A 129 23.06 -0.70 2.74
N LEU A 130 23.72 -0.89 1.59
CA LEU A 130 23.72 -2.17 0.86
C LEU A 130 24.31 -3.31 1.72
N LEU A 131 25.46 -3.08 2.36
CA LEU A 131 26.09 -4.08 3.22
C LEU A 131 25.22 -4.45 4.43
N LYS A 132 24.54 -3.47 5.05
CA LYS A 132 23.59 -3.74 6.13
C LYS A 132 22.46 -4.65 5.64
N ALA A 133 21.83 -4.30 4.52
CA ALA A 133 20.74 -5.10 3.95
C ALA A 133 21.19 -6.53 3.60
N GLU A 134 22.40 -6.70 3.05
CA GLU A 134 22.97 -8.02 2.77
C GLU A 134 23.24 -8.83 4.05
N ILE A 135 23.77 -8.18 5.10
CA ILE A 135 24.02 -8.83 6.40
C ILE A 135 22.70 -9.26 7.04
N ASP A 136 21.69 -8.40 7.02
CA ASP A 136 20.37 -8.69 7.59
C ASP A 136 19.71 -9.87 6.87
N GLU A 137 19.77 -9.90 5.53
CA GLU A 137 19.25 -11.02 4.73
C GLU A 137 19.97 -12.35 5.07
N LEU A 138 21.31 -12.34 5.08
CA LEU A 138 22.09 -13.53 5.44
C LEU A 138 21.81 -13.99 6.87
N SER A 139 21.60 -13.04 7.79
CA SER A 139 21.29 -13.36 9.19
C SER A 139 19.93 -14.05 9.32
N ILE A 140 18.93 -13.61 8.54
CA ILE A 140 17.61 -14.26 8.50
C ILE A 140 17.72 -15.68 7.94
N GLU A 141 18.39 -15.85 6.80
CA GLU A 141 18.61 -17.19 6.20
C GLU A 141 19.35 -18.12 7.16
N TYR A 142 20.39 -17.62 7.83
CA TYR A 142 21.17 -18.35 8.83
C TYR A 142 20.29 -18.80 10.01
N ASN A 143 19.46 -17.91 10.54
CA ASN A 143 18.53 -18.25 11.63
C ASN A 143 17.53 -19.35 11.22
N TYR A 144 17.01 -19.32 9.99
CA TYR A 144 16.15 -20.38 9.48
C TYR A 144 16.89 -21.72 9.38
N LEU A 145 18.11 -21.71 8.85
CA LEU A 145 18.93 -22.92 8.74
C LEU A 145 19.25 -23.51 10.13
N GLN A 146 19.52 -22.67 11.13
CA GLN A 146 19.72 -23.10 12.51
C GLN A 146 18.46 -23.76 13.09
N LYS A 147 17.28 -23.13 12.94
CA LYS A 147 15.99 -23.69 13.39
C LYS A 147 15.70 -25.03 12.70
N TRP A 148 15.99 -25.17 11.41
CA TRP A 148 15.84 -26.41 10.66
C TRP A 148 16.77 -27.51 11.18
N ARG A 149 18.05 -27.18 11.43
CA ARG A 149 19.02 -28.11 12.00
C ARG A 149 18.62 -28.59 13.40
N ALA A 150 18.08 -27.70 14.24
CA ALA A 150 17.63 -28.05 15.59
C ALA A 150 16.46 -29.04 15.60
N ARG A 151 15.65 -29.09 14.53
CA ARG A 151 14.54 -30.03 14.35
C ARG A 151 14.95 -31.35 13.69
N SER A 152 16.19 -31.46 13.21
CA SER A 152 16.71 -32.62 12.48
C SER A 152 17.63 -33.48 13.37
N PRO A 153 17.78 -34.80 13.13
CA PRO A 153 18.67 -35.66 13.90
C PRO A 153 20.11 -35.12 13.92
N GLN A 154 20.70 -34.98 15.10
CA GLN A 154 22.07 -34.49 15.25
C GLN A 154 23.06 -35.59 14.86
N MET A 155 23.91 -35.31 13.86
CA MET A 155 25.15 -36.06 13.64
C MET A 155 26.33 -35.19 14.06
N GLU A 156 27.30 -35.78 14.76
CA GLU A 156 28.59 -35.15 15.00
C GLU A 156 29.35 -35.03 13.68
N VAL A 157 29.49 -33.79 13.21
CA VAL A 157 30.24 -33.47 12.00
C VAL A 157 31.47 -32.67 12.38
N SER A 158 32.62 -33.02 11.80
CA SER A 158 33.86 -32.26 11.96
C SER A 158 33.68 -30.84 11.46
N SER A 159 34.02 -29.86 12.30
CA SER A 159 34.05 -28.44 11.94
C SER A 159 35.11 -28.18 10.87
N TYR A 160 34.69 -27.75 9.68
CA TYR A 160 35.57 -27.23 8.66
C TYR A 160 35.54 -25.70 8.73
N HIS A 161 36.71 -25.06 8.70
CA HIS A 161 36.82 -23.60 8.67
C HIS A 161 37.52 -23.16 7.38
N PHE A 162 36.75 -22.58 6.47
CA PHE A 162 37.24 -22.02 5.20
C PHE A 162 36.62 -20.62 5.00
N SER A 163 37.17 -19.83 4.07
CA SER A 163 36.51 -18.60 3.63
C SER A 163 35.14 -18.89 3.01
N SER A 164 34.27 -17.88 2.91
CA SER A 164 32.93 -18.03 2.31
C SER A 164 33.01 -18.66 0.90
N ARG A 165 33.90 -18.11 0.05
CA ARG A 165 34.14 -18.60 -1.32
C ARG A 165 34.60 -20.06 -1.35
N LYS A 166 35.56 -20.43 -0.51
CA LYS A 166 36.11 -21.78 -0.49
C LYS A 166 35.12 -22.81 0.07
N THR A 167 34.25 -22.39 0.98
CA THR A 167 33.13 -23.20 1.47
C THR A 167 32.10 -23.43 0.36
N ALA A 168 31.76 -22.39 -0.41
CA ALA A 168 30.88 -22.51 -1.58
C ALA A 168 31.45 -23.44 -2.65
N ASP A 169 32.74 -23.32 -2.96
CA ASP A 169 33.43 -24.21 -3.90
C ASP A 169 33.36 -25.68 -3.43
N LEU A 170 33.55 -25.92 -2.12
CA LEU A 170 33.43 -27.25 -1.54
C LEU A 170 31.99 -27.78 -1.62
N MET A 171 30.99 -26.96 -1.27
CA MET A 171 29.57 -27.35 -1.37
C MET A 171 29.20 -27.72 -2.82
N ALA A 172 29.61 -26.91 -3.80
CA ALA A 172 29.39 -27.18 -5.22
C ALA A 172 30.09 -28.47 -5.66
N TYR A 173 31.32 -28.70 -5.18
CA TYR A 173 32.06 -29.92 -5.49
C TYR A 173 31.45 -31.16 -4.83
N LEU A 174 30.95 -31.07 -3.59
CA LEU A 174 30.22 -32.15 -2.93
C LEU A 174 28.90 -32.48 -3.63
N HIS A 175 28.20 -31.46 -4.14
CA HIS A 175 27.01 -31.65 -4.97
C HIS A 175 27.36 -32.35 -6.29
N TYR A 176 28.42 -31.94 -6.98
CA TYR A 176 28.92 -32.65 -8.18
C TYR A 176 29.25 -34.13 -7.91
N LEU A 177 29.71 -34.44 -6.70
CA LEU A 177 30.01 -35.81 -6.27
C LEU A 177 28.77 -36.61 -5.82
N SER A 178 27.58 -36.01 -5.69
CA SER A 178 26.41 -36.66 -5.08
C SER A 178 26.02 -37.96 -5.79
N ASP A 179 26.12 -37.97 -7.11
CA ASP A 179 25.66 -39.06 -7.98
C ASP A 179 26.81 -39.93 -8.51
N ARG A 180 28.04 -39.71 -8.04
CA ARG A 180 29.26 -40.34 -8.59
C ARG A 180 30.01 -41.16 -7.55
N ARG A 181 30.61 -42.27 -7.98
CA ARG A 181 31.56 -43.02 -7.14
C ARG A 181 32.83 -42.18 -6.93
N ILE A 182 33.23 -41.99 -5.68
CA ILE A 182 34.44 -41.24 -5.30
C ILE A 182 35.70 -42.07 -5.63
N GLY A 183 36.28 -41.82 -6.82
CA GLY A 183 37.53 -42.41 -7.30
C GLY A 183 38.79 -41.74 -6.72
N LEU A 184 39.97 -42.24 -7.09
CA LEU A 184 41.27 -41.74 -6.59
C LEU A 184 41.51 -40.25 -6.93
N LYS A 185 41.17 -39.83 -8.15
CA LYS A 185 41.27 -38.42 -8.58
C LYS A 185 40.46 -37.50 -7.66
N ASN A 186 39.21 -37.86 -7.38
CA ASN A 186 38.34 -37.08 -6.51
C ASN A 186 38.87 -36.99 -5.07
N ARG A 187 39.57 -38.03 -4.58
CA ARG A 187 40.22 -38.02 -3.25
C ARG A 187 41.44 -37.10 -3.21
N ILE A 188 42.22 -37.07 -4.30
CA ILE A 188 43.35 -36.15 -4.44
C ILE A 188 42.83 -34.71 -4.49
N ASP A 189 41.77 -34.43 -5.24
CA ASP A 189 41.16 -33.09 -5.29
C ASP A 189 40.61 -32.65 -3.92
N LEU A 190 39.92 -33.55 -3.19
CA LEU A 190 39.45 -33.29 -1.82
C LEU A 190 40.61 -32.98 -0.86
N LEU A 191 41.73 -33.66 -1.01
CA LEU A 191 42.92 -33.47 -0.19
C LEU A 191 43.66 -32.17 -0.52
N LEU A 192 43.96 -31.93 -1.81
CA LEU A 192 44.76 -30.80 -2.25
C LEU A 192 44.00 -29.47 -2.15
N ASN A 193 42.75 -29.43 -2.61
CA ASN A 193 41.98 -28.19 -2.68
C ASN A 193 41.27 -27.89 -1.34
N PHE A 194 40.78 -28.93 -0.65
CA PHE A 194 39.92 -28.79 0.53
C PHE A 194 40.50 -29.38 1.83
N ARG A 195 41.68 -30.02 1.80
CA ARG A 195 42.32 -30.67 2.97
C ARG A 195 41.44 -31.74 3.65
N ILE A 196 40.57 -32.39 2.89
CA ILE A 196 39.69 -33.46 3.38
C ILE A 196 40.33 -34.83 3.16
N LEU A 197 40.86 -35.42 4.23
CA LEU A 197 41.52 -36.73 4.23
C LEU A 197 40.53 -37.90 4.36
N ARG A 198 39.47 -37.74 5.16
CA ARG A 198 38.49 -38.80 5.46
C ARG A 198 37.28 -38.70 4.53
N VAL A 199 37.26 -39.52 3.48
CA VAL A 199 36.17 -39.56 2.49
C VAL A 199 35.08 -40.61 2.78
N LYS A 200 35.23 -41.40 3.86
CA LYS A 200 34.21 -42.40 4.25
C LYS A 200 32.85 -41.77 4.54
N PRO A 201 32.74 -40.66 5.29
CA PRO A 201 31.47 -40.00 5.54
C PRO A 201 30.77 -39.47 4.29
N LEU A 202 31.54 -39.08 3.28
CA LEU A 202 31.02 -38.60 2.01
C LEU A 202 30.39 -39.71 1.14
N LYS A 203 30.45 -40.98 1.56
CA LYS A 203 29.79 -42.10 0.85
C LYS A 203 28.40 -42.43 1.40
N ASN A 204 28.11 -42.06 2.65
CA ASN A 204 26.80 -42.22 3.25
C ASN A 204 25.97 -40.96 2.94
N ASN A 205 24.73 -41.13 2.46
CA ASN A 205 23.86 -40.01 2.12
C ASN A 205 23.53 -39.14 3.34
N GLU A 206 23.31 -39.75 4.51
CA GLU A 206 22.98 -39.02 5.75
C GLU A 206 24.19 -38.21 6.25
N GLU A 207 25.36 -38.83 6.33
CA GLU A 207 26.61 -38.15 6.75
C GLU A 207 27.01 -37.04 5.76
N ARG A 208 26.81 -37.27 4.45
CA ARG A 208 27.05 -36.25 3.43
C ARG A 208 26.11 -35.07 3.57
N LEU A 209 24.82 -35.30 3.82
CA LEU A 209 23.84 -34.24 4.07
C LEU A 209 24.17 -33.45 5.34
N ALA A 210 24.62 -34.13 6.39
CA ALA A 210 25.08 -33.49 7.63
C ALA A 210 26.33 -32.62 7.40
N ILE A 211 27.31 -33.11 6.63
CA ILE A 211 28.48 -32.33 6.20
C ILE A 211 28.06 -31.11 5.38
N PHE A 212 27.17 -31.29 4.41
CA PHE A 212 26.68 -30.20 3.58
C PHE A 212 25.99 -29.12 4.42
N THR A 213 25.12 -29.51 5.35
CA THR A 213 24.44 -28.58 6.28
C THR A 213 25.45 -27.84 7.16
N SER A 214 26.47 -28.53 7.68
CA SER A 214 27.52 -27.90 8.49
C SER A 214 28.35 -26.89 7.68
N LEU A 215 28.62 -27.20 6.42
CA LEU A 215 29.31 -26.28 5.50
C LEU A 215 28.42 -25.07 5.19
N GLN A 216 27.12 -25.25 4.98
CA GLN A 216 26.19 -24.14 4.80
C GLN A 216 26.20 -23.20 6.01
N LEU A 217 26.11 -23.71 7.23
CA LEU A 217 26.19 -22.87 8.45
C LEU A 217 27.53 -22.12 8.54
N SER A 218 28.65 -22.80 8.29
CA SER A 218 29.97 -22.14 8.28
C SER A 218 30.10 -21.10 7.17
N TYR A 219 29.45 -21.31 6.02
CA TYR A 219 29.41 -20.34 4.92
C TYR A 219 28.72 -19.05 5.38
N TYR A 220 27.54 -19.16 5.99
CA TYR A 220 26.80 -17.99 6.47
C TYR A 220 27.56 -17.23 7.55
N GLU A 221 28.13 -17.93 8.53
CA GLU A 221 28.95 -17.32 9.60
C GLU A 221 30.11 -16.51 9.02
N GLU A 222 30.88 -17.09 8.09
CA GLU A 222 32.03 -16.41 7.51
C GLU A 222 31.61 -15.31 6.53
N ALA A 223 30.54 -15.49 5.74
CA ALA A 223 30.02 -14.48 4.83
C ALA A 223 29.52 -13.23 5.59
N ILE A 224 28.77 -13.44 6.70
CA ILE A 224 28.34 -12.36 7.58
C ILE A 224 29.56 -11.65 8.17
N ARG A 225 30.55 -12.39 8.66
CA ARG A 225 31.78 -11.83 9.24
C ARG A 225 32.59 -11.00 8.24
N GLU A 226 32.79 -11.51 7.02
CA GLU A 226 33.49 -10.80 5.93
C GLU A 226 32.79 -9.48 5.58
N LYS A 227 31.45 -9.49 5.49
CA LYS A 227 30.65 -8.29 5.22
C LYS A 227 30.65 -7.31 6.40
N GLN A 228 30.54 -7.79 7.64
CA GLN A 228 30.62 -6.95 8.84
C GLN A 228 31.97 -6.24 8.96
N LYS A 229 33.07 -6.92 8.57
CA LYS A 229 34.39 -6.29 8.49
C LYS A 229 34.39 -5.15 7.47
N THR A 230 33.89 -5.41 6.26
CA THR A 230 33.80 -4.40 5.19
C THR A 230 32.90 -3.22 5.59
N LEU A 231 31.76 -3.50 6.22
CA LEU A 231 30.85 -2.49 6.77
C LEU A 231 31.56 -1.61 7.81
N SER A 232 32.38 -2.21 8.67
CA SER A 232 33.14 -1.47 9.68
C SER A 232 34.21 -0.58 9.06
N GLU A 233 34.81 -0.97 7.94
CA GLU A 233 35.76 -0.14 7.18
C GLU A 233 35.06 1.08 6.58
N TYR A 234 33.91 0.92 5.94
CA TYR A 234 33.14 2.06 5.42
C TYR A 234 32.57 2.96 6.52
N LYS A 235 32.13 2.40 7.65
CA LYS A 235 31.68 3.20 8.80
C LYS A 235 32.79 4.11 9.34
N LYS A 236 34.03 3.62 9.44
CA LYS A 236 35.18 4.45 9.85
C LYS A 236 35.40 5.65 8.93
N ILE A 237 35.25 5.46 7.62
CA ILE A 237 35.35 6.56 6.65
C ILE A 237 34.26 7.61 6.90
N LEU A 238 33.05 7.16 7.25
CA LEU A 238 31.93 8.04 7.56
C LEU A 238 32.09 8.72 8.94
N ASP A 239 32.72 8.07 9.92
CA ASP A 239 32.97 8.65 11.24
C ASP A 239 34.02 9.77 11.20
N GLU A 240 34.94 9.75 10.22
CA GLU A 240 35.93 10.82 9.99
C GLU A 240 35.30 12.10 9.40
N VAL A 241 34.09 12.01 8.86
CA VAL A 241 33.43 13.08 8.12
C VAL A 241 31.98 13.19 8.54
N ASP A 242 31.62 14.28 9.23
CA ASP A 242 30.22 14.56 9.52
C ASP A 242 29.48 14.95 8.22
N PHE A 243 28.93 13.92 7.55
CA PHE A 243 28.29 14.06 6.25
C PHE A 243 27.04 14.92 6.33
N ASP A 244 26.26 14.81 7.41
CA ASP A 244 25.03 15.59 7.58
C ASP A 244 25.37 17.07 7.66
N ILE A 245 26.42 17.44 8.43
CA ILE A 245 26.94 18.81 8.46
C ILE A 245 27.44 19.24 7.07
N LEU A 246 28.18 18.40 6.35
CA LEU A 246 28.66 18.74 5.00
C LEU A 246 27.51 18.98 4.01
N LEU A 247 26.49 18.14 4.04
CA LEU A 247 25.32 18.26 3.18
C LEU A 247 24.50 19.50 3.56
N GLU A 248 24.34 19.77 4.85
CA GLU A 248 23.68 20.99 5.34
C GLU A 248 24.43 22.25 4.90
N GLN A 249 25.76 22.26 4.99
CA GLN A 249 26.59 23.36 4.50
C GLN A 249 26.41 23.58 3.00
N LEU A 250 26.48 22.51 2.18
CA LEU A 250 26.26 22.61 0.74
C LEU A 250 24.86 23.16 0.42
N THR A 251 23.84 22.64 1.10
CA THR A 251 22.44 23.02 0.93
C THR A 251 22.23 24.49 1.28
N SER A 252 22.81 24.93 2.40
CA SER A 252 22.73 26.30 2.89
C SER A 252 23.45 27.28 1.97
N LEU A 253 24.69 26.99 1.57
CA LEU A 253 25.44 27.81 0.62
C LEU A 253 24.71 27.92 -0.73
N SER A 254 24.18 26.79 -1.23
CA SER A 254 23.38 26.75 -2.45
C SER A 254 22.11 27.61 -2.34
N MET A 255 21.42 27.57 -1.20
CA MET A 255 20.19 28.33 -0.96
C MET A 255 20.48 29.83 -0.85
N VAL A 256 21.53 30.23 -0.13
CA VAL A 256 21.95 31.63 -0.05
C VAL A 256 22.28 32.17 -1.45
N TYR A 257 23.06 31.43 -2.23
CA TYR A 257 23.40 31.80 -3.60
C TYR A 257 22.15 31.96 -4.46
N LEU A 258 21.25 30.97 -4.45
CA LEU A 258 20.00 31.02 -5.19
C LEU A 258 19.20 32.27 -4.82
N LYS A 259 18.94 32.47 -3.52
CA LYS A 259 18.14 33.62 -3.07
C LYS A 259 18.78 34.94 -3.46
N LYS A 260 20.11 35.09 -3.32
CA LYS A 260 20.84 36.30 -3.72
C LYS A 260 20.72 36.57 -5.22
N TYR A 261 21.02 35.57 -6.04
CA TYR A 261 20.88 35.65 -7.49
C TYR A 261 19.46 36.08 -7.89
N LEU A 262 18.44 35.51 -7.26
CA LEU A 262 17.04 35.87 -7.52
C LEU A 262 16.69 37.29 -7.03
N GLN A 263 17.33 37.84 -5.98
CA GLN A 263 17.08 39.25 -5.61
C GLN A 263 17.62 40.23 -6.64
N GLU A 264 18.73 39.89 -7.28
CA GLU A 264 19.38 40.76 -8.25
C GLU A 264 18.73 40.69 -9.64
N ASN A 265 18.16 39.53 -10.01
CA ASN A 265 17.69 39.28 -11.37
C ASN A 265 16.16 39.30 -11.55
N ILE A 266 15.36 39.23 -10.47
CA ILE A 266 13.89 39.20 -10.55
C ILE A 266 13.29 40.40 -9.85
N SER A 267 12.69 41.29 -10.65
CA SER A 267 11.91 42.43 -10.15
C SER A 267 10.58 41.96 -9.56
N THR A 268 10.16 42.54 -8.44
CA THR A 268 8.87 42.26 -7.79
C THR A 268 7.84 43.38 -7.91
N THR A 269 8.13 44.43 -8.68
CA THR A 269 7.33 45.68 -8.71
C THR A 269 6.17 45.67 -9.71
N THR A 270 6.15 44.75 -10.66
CA THR A 270 5.10 44.64 -11.68
C THR A 270 3.90 43.85 -11.17
N SER A 271 2.70 44.37 -11.44
CA SER A 271 1.42 43.71 -11.16
C SER A 271 0.73 43.32 -12.46
N PHE A 272 -0.03 42.23 -12.43
CA PHE A 272 -0.73 41.66 -13.58
C PHE A 272 -2.15 41.28 -13.16
N SER A 273 -3.07 41.23 -14.12
CA SER A 273 -4.45 40.78 -13.91
C SER A 273 -4.71 39.45 -14.60
N ALA A 274 -5.76 38.73 -14.18
CA ALA A 274 -6.13 37.47 -14.79
C ALA A 274 -6.51 37.63 -16.27
N GLU A 275 -6.99 38.81 -16.65
CA GLU A 275 -7.46 39.16 -17.98
C GLU A 275 -6.32 39.53 -18.92
N THR A 276 -5.28 40.21 -18.43
CA THR A 276 -4.25 40.84 -19.28
C THR A 276 -2.88 40.16 -19.27
N TYR A 277 -2.59 39.28 -18.31
CA TYR A 277 -1.24 38.73 -18.16
C TYR A 277 -0.74 37.91 -19.37
N ARG A 278 -1.66 37.35 -20.17
CA ARG A 278 -1.32 36.56 -21.36
C ARG A 278 -0.91 37.43 -22.54
N ASP A 279 -1.43 38.65 -22.60
CA ASP A 279 -1.08 39.61 -23.65
C ASP A 279 0.32 40.20 -23.40
N ASP A 280 0.70 40.34 -22.12
CA ASP A 280 2.03 40.77 -21.68
C ASP A 280 2.85 39.62 -21.07
N PHE A 281 2.82 38.46 -21.72
CA PHE A 281 3.37 37.23 -21.15
C PHE A 281 4.89 37.30 -20.93
N ASP A 282 5.62 38.04 -21.77
CA ASP A 282 7.08 38.16 -21.65
C ASP A 282 7.49 38.88 -20.36
N HIS A 283 6.78 39.92 -19.94
CA HIS A 283 7.03 40.56 -18.65
C HIS A 283 6.49 39.71 -17.50
N PHE A 284 5.34 39.05 -17.70
CA PHE A 284 4.76 38.15 -16.70
C PHE A 284 5.71 37.00 -16.33
N ILE A 285 6.28 36.30 -17.31
CA ILE A 285 7.17 35.16 -17.06
C ILE A 285 8.52 35.59 -16.50
N LYS A 286 8.99 36.82 -16.79
CA LYS A 286 10.16 37.40 -16.12
C LYS A 286 9.91 37.65 -14.63
N ARG A 287 8.68 38.03 -14.25
CA ARG A 287 8.25 38.19 -12.85
C ARG A 287 7.99 36.84 -12.16
N PHE A 288 7.44 35.88 -12.88
CA PHE A 288 7.08 34.55 -12.39
C PHE A 288 7.70 33.46 -13.29
N PRO A 289 9.01 33.19 -13.17
CA PRO A 289 9.72 32.27 -14.07
C PRO A 289 9.31 30.81 -13.90
N VAL A 290 8.54 30.49 -12.85
CA VAL A 290 7.99 29.15 -12.62
C VAL A 290 6.48 29.20 -12.81
N ILE A 291 5.95 28.38 -13.71
CA ILE A 291 4.51 28.14 -13.84
C ILE A 291 4.18 26.79 -13.24
N GLY A 292 3.15 26.71 -12.40
CA GLY A 292 2.53 25.43 -12.06
C GLY A 292 1.12 25.34 -12.62
N SER A 293 0.82 24.24 -13.29
CA SER A 293 -0.45 24.01 -13.99
C SER A 293 -0.73 22.52 -14.11
N SER A 294 -1.95 22.14 -14.47
CA SER A 294 -2.20 20.81 -15.03
C SER A 294 -1.73 20.76 -16.49
N THR A 295 -1.49 19.55 -16.97
CA THR A 295 -1.16 19.25 -18.38
C THR A 295 -2.24 19.74 -19.34
N HIS A 296 -3.51 19.64 -18.95
CA HIS A 296 -4.65 20.14 -19.75
C HIS A 296 -4.71 21.67 -19.85
N SER A 297 -4.34 22.37 -18.78
CA SER A 297 -4.56 23.83 -18.69
C SER A 297 -3.39 24.66 -19.20
N ILE A 298 -2.21 24.06 -19.41
CA ILE A 298 -0.97 24.80 -19.68
C ILE A 298 -1.05 25.71 -20.91
N ILE A 299 -1.66 25.27 -22.01
CA ILE A 299 -1.82 26.07 -23.24
C ILE A 299 -2.67 27.34 -22.98
N ASN A 300 -3.64 27.25 -22.08
CA ASN A 300 -4.48 28.36 -21.67
C ASN A 300 -3.87 29.20 -20.54
N SER A 301 -2.75 28.75 -19.98
CA SER A 301 -2.01 29.43 -18.92
C SER A 301 -0.87 30.28 -19.47
N ILE A 302 -0.39 30.02 -20.69
CA ILE A 302 0.69 30.78 -21.34
C ILE A 302 0.18 31.76 -22.40
N GLY A 303 1.04 32.72 -22.76
CA GLY A 303 0.81 33.64 -23.88
C GLY A 303 0.70 32.89 -25.21
N LYS A 304 -0.08 33.43 -26.15
CA LYS A 304 -0.29 32.78 -27.46
C LYS A 304 1.02 32.72 -28.23
N GLY A 305 1.46 31.50 -28.58
CA GLY A 305 2.73 31.27 -29.28
C GLY A 305 3.98 31.35 -28.41
N ALA A 306 3.84 31.56 -27.09
CA ALA A 306 4.96 31.55 -26.17
C ALA A 306 5.56 30.14 -26.02
N LEU A 307 6.88 30.08 -25.86
CA LEU A 307 7.62 28.86 -25.57
C LEU A 307 8.44 29.05 -24.30
N LEU A 308 8.31 28.09 -23.38
CA LEU A 308 9.12 28.00 -22.16
C LEU A 308 10.44 27.30 -22.46
N ASP A 309 11.45 27.53 -21.63
CA ASP A 309 12.73 26.84 -21.80
C ASP A 309 12.64 25.37 -21.38
N TYR A 310 11.88 25.09 -20.32
CA TYR A 310 11.69 23.75 -19.77
C TYR A 310 10.22 23.46 -19.42
N VAL A 311 9.81 22.22 -19.60
CA VAL A 311 8.63 21.63 -18.95
C VAL A 311 9.06 20.40 -18.17
N ILE A 312 8.61 20.31 -16.93
CA ILE A 312 8.74 19.13 -16.07
C ILE A 312 7.35 18.53 -15.91
N ILE A 313 7.16 17.28 -16.31
CA ILE A 313 5.90 16.55 -16.11
C ILE A 313 6.11 15.53 -14.99
N ASP A 314 5.52 15.79 -13.82
CA ASP A 314 5.56 14.91 -12.65
C ASP A 314 4.37 13.94 -12.63
N GLU A 315 4.59 12.77 -12.05
CA GLU A 315 3.66 11.63 -12.08
C GLU A 315 3.25 11.23 -13.51
N ALA A 316 4.20 11.26 -14.45
CA ALA A 316 3.95 10.99 -15.87
C ALA A 316 3.47 9.56 -16.18
N SER A 317 3.61 8.61 -15.26
CA SER A 317 2.98 7.29 -15.38
C SER A 317 1.45 7.34 -15.18
N GLN A 318 0.95 8.32 -14.45
CA GLN A 318 -0.49 8.57 -14.26
C GLN A 318 -1.07 9.53 -15.31
N GLN A 319 -0.26 9.94 -16.29
CA GLN A 319 -0.62 10.95 -17.28
C GLN A 319 -1.01 10.27 -18.60
N ASP A 320 -2.20 10.58 -19.11
CA ASP A 320 -2.59 10.20 -20.47
C ASP A 320 -1.73 10.95 -21.50
N ILE A 321 -1.41 10.27 -22.61
CA ILE A 321 -0.66 10.81 -23.74
C ILE A 321 -1.29 12.11 -24.26
N VAL A 322 -2.60 12.14 -24.51
CA VAL A 322 -3.29 13.24 -25.20
C VAL A 322 -3.09 14.60 -24.49
N PRO A 323 -3.47 14.74 -23.21
CA PRO A 323 -3.17 15.96 -22.46
C PRO A 323 -1.68 16.15 -22.19
N GLY A 324 -0.90 15.06 -22.16
CA GLY A 324 0.55 15.13 -21.99
C GLY A 324 1.25 15.90 -23.11
N ILE A 325 0.82 15.72 -24.37
CA ILE A 325 1.45 16.37 -25.52
C ILE A 325 1.34 17.90 -25.45
N LEU A 326 0.30 18.42 -24.80
CA LEU A 326 0.07 19.86 -24.66
C LEU A 326 1.21 20.53 -23.88
N GLY A 327 1.78 19.81 -22.89
CA GLY A 327 2.99 20.22 -22.19
C GLY A 327 4.25 20.13 -23.05
N LEU A 328 4.34 19.13 -23.93
CA LEU A 328 5.48 18.99 -24.84
C LEU A 328 5.52 20.12 -25.88
N GLY A 329 4.34 20.54 -26.38
CA GLY A 329 4.21 21.58 -27.39
C GLY A 329 4.52 23.00 -26.92
N CYS A 330 4.69 23.23 -25.61
CA CYS A 330 4.92 24.57 -25.06
C CYS A 330 6.34 24.82 -24.54
N ALA A 331 7.28 23.87 -24.73
CA ALA A 331 8.64 24.00 -24.22
C ALA A 331 9.72 23.55 -25.19
N ARG A 332 10.93 24.09 -25.00
CA ARG A 332 12.13 23.71 -25.76
C ARG A 332 12.74 22.40 -25.26
N ASN A 333 12.74 22.19 -23.94
CA ASN A 333 13.28 21.00 -23.29
C ASN A 333 12.24 20.37 -22.37
N VAL A 334 12.25 19.06 -22.24
CA VAL A 334 11.26 18.28 -21.50
C VAL A 334 11.94 17.33 -20.52
N ILE A 335 11.46 17.34 -19.29
CA ILE A 335 11.89 16.44 -18.23
C ILE A 335 10.67 15.65 -17.77
N ILE A 336 10.68 14.34 -17.98
CA ILE A 336 9.59 13.44 -17.61
C ILE A 336 9.95 12.76 -16.30
N VAL A 337 9.10 12.90 -15.29
CA VAL A 337 9.29 12.30 -13.97
C VAL A 337 8.10 11.40 -13.65
N GLY A 338 8.36 10.17 -13.25
CA GLY A 338 7.29 9.23 -12.89
C GLY A 338 7.83 7.87 -12.50
N ASP A 339 6.94 6.89 -12.38
CA ASP A 339 7.31 5.53 -12.01
C ASP A 339 6.42 4.52 -12.74
N ARG A 340 7.03 3.74 -13.62
CA ARG A 340 6.35 2.74 -14.47
C ARG A 340 5.88 1.51 -13.70
N LYS A 341 6.33 1.35 -12.45
CA LYS A 341 5.93 0.27 -11.54
C LYS A 341 4.81 0.70 -10.58
N GLN A 342 4.38 1.96 -10.63
CA GLN A 342 3.20 2.45 -9.91
C GLN A 342 1.99 2.52 -10.84
N LEU A 343 0.83 2.86 -10.29
CA LEU A 343 -0.44 2.83 -11.02
C LEU A 343 -0.37 3.70 -12.29
N PRO A 344 -0.81 3.18 -13.44
CA PRO A 344 -0.92 3.94 -14.67
C PRO A 344 -2.15 4.86 -14.62
N HIS A 345 -2.32 5.69 -15.66
CA HIS A 345 -3.58 6.40 -15.86
C HIS A 345 -4.74 5.42 -16.06
N VAL A 346 -5.94 5.82 -15.67
CA VAL A 346 -7.16 5.06 -16.01
C VAL A 346 -7.48 5.36 -17.47
N PRO A 347 -7.39 4.37 -18.38
CA PRO A 347 -7.54 4.63 -19.80
C PRO A 347 -8.97 5.00 -20.15
N VAL A 348 -9.11 6.03 -20.98
CA VAL A 348 -10.39 6.38 -21.61
C VAL A 348 -10.44 5.71 -22.97
N VAL A 349 -11.46 4.89 -23.22
CA VAL A 349 -11.60 4.20 -24.51
C VAL A 349 -11.92 5.23 -25.59
N HIS A 350 -11.02 5.34 -26.56
CA HIS A 350 -11.22 6.18 -27.74
C HIS A 350 -11.52 5.33 -28.98
N PRO A 351 -12.46 5.76 -29.84
CA PRO A 351 -12.79 5.04 -31.07
C PRO A 351 -11.73 5.20 -32.17
N ILE A 352 -10.72 6.04 -31.94
CA ILE A 352 -9.66 6.35 -32.91
C ILE A 352 -8.52 5.35 -32.74
N ALA A 353 -8.16 4.67 -33.82
CA ALA A 353 -6.99 3.80 -33.84
C ALA A 353 -5.70 4.62 -33.69
N ALA A 354 -4.79 4.16 -32.83
CA ALA A 354 -3.50 4.80 -32.64
C ALA A 354 -2.65 4.69 -33.92
N PRO A 355 -1.99 5.78 -34.38
CA PRO A 355 -1.12 5.74 -35.56
C PRO A 355 0.07 4.77 -35.44
N ALA A 356 0.51 4.50 -34.22
CA ALA A 356 1.52 3.49 -33.87
C ALA A 356 1.26 2.97 -32.45
N ASP A 357 1.81 1.80 -32.10
CA ASP A 357 1.54 1.16 -30.79
C ASP A 357 2.00 2.02 -29.61
N HIS A 358 3.15 2.70 -29.71
CA HIS A 358 3.63 3.62 -28.69
C HIS A 358 2.77 4.89 -28.53
N TYR A 359 1.81 5.16 -29.44
CA TYR A 359 0.82 6.24 -29.30
C TYR A 359 -0.54 5.74 -28.78
N ASN A 360 -0.63 4.48 -28.35
CA ASN A 360 -1.87 3.91 -27.86
C ASN A 360 -2.21 4.41 -26.45
N CYS A 361 -2.99 5.49 -26.38
CA CYS A 361 -3.47 6.11 -25.13
C CYS A 361 -4.36 5.21 -24.26
N VAL A 362 -4.93 4.14 -24.83
CA VAL A 362 -5.71 3.15 -24.05
C VAL A 362 -4.79 2.18 -23.31
N LYS A 363 -3.58 1.96 -23.83
CA LYS A 363 -2.64 0.95 -23.32
C LYS A 363 -1.48 1.54 -22.52
N TYR A 364 -1.02 2.73 -22.90
CA TYR A 364 0.24 3.29 -22.42
C TYR A 364 0.05 4.68 -21.84
N SER A 365 0.72 4.90 -20.70
CA SER A 365 0.90 6.23 -20.12
C SER A 365 1.82 7.09 -20.99
N LEU A 366 1.85 8.40 -20.73
CA LEU A 366 2.82 9.31 -21.34
C LEU A 366 4.26 8.82 -21.11
N LEU A 367 4.57 8.39 -19.89
CA LEU A 367 5.91 7.87 -19.55
C LEU A 367 6.25 6.62 -20.36
N ASP A 368 5.36 5.63 -20.42
CA ASP A 368 5.60 4.40 -21.20
C ASP A 368 5.78 4.70 -22.69
N SER A 369 4.93 5.57 -23.23
CA SER A 369 4.98 6.04 -24.62
C SER A 369 6.33 6.67 -24.97
N ILE A 370 6.82 7.59 -24.13
CA ILE A 370 8.12 8.25 -24.31
C ILE A 370 9.27 7.25 -24.18
N CYS A 371 9.24 6.34 -23.19
CA CYS A 371 10.27 5.30 -23.06
C CYS A 371 10.31 4.37 -24.29
N MET A 372 9.15 4.01 -24.84
CA MET A 372 9.08 3.17 -26.05
C MET A 372 9.58 3.89 -27.30
N LEU A 373 9.26 5.17 -27.43
CA LEU A 373 9.62 6.00 -28.59
C LEU A 373 11.11 6.31 -28.61
N PHE A 374 11.67 6.78 -27.49
CA PHE A 374 13.05 7.25 -27.44
C PHE A 374 14.05 6.14 -27.08
N ARG A 375 13.62 5.06 -26.43
CA ARG A 375 14.49 3.93 -26.04
C ARG A 375 15.78 4.43 -25.37
N GLU A 376 16.93 4.19 -25.99
CA GLU A 376 18.26 4.58 -25.48
C GLU A 376 18.68 6.00 -25.87
N THR A 377 17.91 6.71 -26.70
CA THR A 377 18.25 8.07 -27.16
C THR A 377 17.97 9.15 -26.11
N ALA A 378 17.03 8.91 -25.19
CA ALA A 378 16.77 9.78 -24.05
C ALA A 378 17.45 9.20 -22.79
N PRO A 379 18.22 9.99 -22.03
CA PRO A 379 18.81 9.52 -20.79
C PRO A 379 17.72 9.21 -19.77
N VAL A 380 17.75 7.98 -19.24
CA VAL A 380 16.91 7.53 -18.13
C VAL A 380 17.76 7.47 -16.86
N THR A 381 17.26 8.03 -15.76
CA THR A 381 17.88 7.92 -14.44
C THR A 381 16.90 7.37 -13.43
N LEU A 382 17.25 6.24 -12.81
CA LEU A 382 16.49 5.66 -11.71
C LEU A 382 16.98 6.26 -10.39
N LEU A 383 16.06 6.83 -9.61
CA LEU A 383 16.34 7.23 -8.22
C LEU A 383 16.34 5.98 -7.33
N LYS A 384 17.42 5.77 -6.56
CA LYS A 384 17.66 4.50 -5.87
C LYS A 384 17.46 4.57 -4.37
N GLU A 385 17.92 5.64 -3.75
CA GLU A 385 17.93 5.80 -2.29
C GLU A 385 16.52 6.08 -1.76
N HIS A 386 16.05 5.26 -0.82
CA HIS A 386 14.71 5.28 -0.27
C HIS A 386 14.69 5.73 1.19
N TYR A 387 13.79 6.66 1.52
CA TYR A 387 13.77 7.32 2.84
C TYR A 387 12.43 7.20 3.59
N ARG A 388 11.46 6.46 3.05
CA ARG A 388 10.08 6.47 3.56
C ARG A 388 9.73 5.29 4.46
N CYS A 389 9.81 4.10 3.88
CA CYS A 389 9.30 2.88 4.48
C CYS A 389 10.42 2.18 5.23
N HIS A 390 10.06 1.55 6.34
CA HIS A 390 10.89 0.60 7.06
C HIS A 390 11.55 -0.40 6.08
N PRO A 391 12.82 -0.80 6.29
CA PRO A 391 13.56 -1.64 5.34
C PRO A 391 12.80 -2.90 4.90
N LYS A 392 12.20 -3.64 5.85
CA LYS A 392 11.41 -4.86 5.56
C LYS A 392 10.16 -4.59 4.69
N ILE A 393 9.56 -3.40 4.77
CA ILE A 393 8.39 -3.05 3.96
C ILE A 393 8.82 -2.79 2.51
N ILE A 394 9.76 -1.87 2.31
CA ILE A 394 10.21 -1.52 0.95
C ILE A 394 10.93 -2.69 0.27
N GLN A 395 11.59 -3.56 1.04
CA GLN A 395 12.35 -4.67 0.49
C GLN A 395 11.46 -5.69 -0.24
N PHE A 396 10.20 -5.85 0.14
CA PHE A 396 9.23 -6.61 -0.68
C PHE A 396 9.10 -5.99 -2.08
N CYS A 397 8.80 -4.69 -2.15
CA CYS A 397 8.67 -3.99 -3.43
C CYS A 397 9.97 -4.03 -4.23
N ASN A 398 11.11 -3.87 -3.54
CA ASN A 398 12.44 -3.86 -4.14
C ASN A 398 12.74 -5.18 -4.86
N LYS A 399 12.50 -6.32 -4.19
CA LYS A 399 12.65 -7.66 -4.77
C LYS A 399 11.63 -7.92 -5.87
N GLN A 400 10.38 -7.51 -5.68
CA GLN A 400 9.27 -7.92 -6.53
C GLN A 400 9.11 -7.07 -7.80
N PHE A 401 9.51 -5.79 -7.77
CA PHE A 401 9.20 -4.82 -8.84
C PHE A 401 10.41 -4.03 -9.35
N TYR A 402 11.50 -3.94 -8.59
CA TYR A 402 12.66 -3.08 -8.90
C TYR A 402 14.00 -3.83 -8.98
N ASP A 403 13.98 -5.16 -9.04
CA ASP A 403 15.17 -6.00 -9.21
C ASP A 403 16.30 -5.70 -8.20
N ASN A 404 15.94 -5.40 -6.95
CA ASN A 404 16.85 -4.98 -5.88
C ASN A 404 17.68 -3.72 -6.17
N SER A 405 17.20 -2.85 -7.07
CA SER A 405 17.90 -1.61 -7.43
C SER A 405 17.74 -0.48 -6.39
N LEU A 406 16.77 -0.58 -5.47
CA LEU A 406 16.55 0.42 -4.43
C LEU A 406 17.50 0.18 -3.24
N ILE A 407 17.87 1.28 -2.59
CA ILE A 407 18.77 1.31 -1.45
C ILE A 407 17.99 1.91 -0.26
N PRO A 408 17.46 1.08 0.66
CA PRO A 408 16.79 1.58 1.86
C PRO A 408 17.80 2.30 2.77
N LEU A 409 17.59 3.60 3.00
CA LEU A 409 18.40 4.40 3.93
C LEU A 409 17.73 4.59 5.29
N THR A 410 16.51 4.10 5.46
CA THR A 410 15.83 3.96 6.75
C THR A 410 16.46 2.85 7.59
N THR A 411 16.28 2.90 8.90
CA THR A 411 16.82 1.92 9.85
C THR A 411 15.77 0.93 10.34
N ASP A 412 16.17 -0.34 10.53
CA ASP A 412 15.42 -1.33 11.30
C ASP A 412 16.01 -1.38 12.71
N SER A 413 15.19 -1.14 13.73
CA SER A 413 15.57 -1.16 15.15
C SER A 413 15.01 -2.39 15.89
N GLY A 414 14.48 -3.36 15.17
CA GLY A 414 13.85 -4.56 15.72
C GLY A 414 12.34 -4.44 15.94
N GLU A 415 11.70 -3.37 15.44
CA GLU A 415 10.26 -3.18 15.52
C GLU A 415 9.46 -4.10 14.59
N ALA A 416 8.20 -4.35 14.96
CA ALA A 416 7.25 -5.10 14.14
C ALA A 416 6.75 -4.24 12.98
N SER A 417 7.24 -4.51 11.76
CA SER A 417 6.93 -3.72 10.56
C SER A 417 6.01 -4.41 9.56
N LEU A 418 5.76 -5.72 9.72
CA LEU A 418 4.92 -6.52 8.83
C LEU A 418 3.95 -7.36 9.67
N SER A 419 2.69 -7.43 9.25
CA SER A 419 1.68 -8.29 9.85
C SER A 419 0.76 -8.89 8.79
N LEU A 420 0.26 -10.10 9.05
CA LEU A 420 -0.68 -10.82 8.20
C LEU A 420 -1.88 -11.24 9.04
N VAL A 421 -3.07 -10.77 8.67
CA VAL A 421 -4.34 -11.19 9.26
C VAL A 421 -5.07 -12.07 8.25
N ILE A 422 -5.27 -13.33 8.62
CA ILE A 422 -5.97 -14.34 7.81
C ILE A 422 -7.37 -14.52 8.39
N THR A 423 -8.41 -14.26 7.59
CA THR A 423 -9.78 -14.52 8.05
C THR A 423 -10.06 -16.02 8.07
N ALA A 424 -10.94 -16.45 8.98
CA ALA A 424 -11.46 -17.81 9.01
C ALA A 424 -12.06 -18.24 7.66
N LYS A 425 -12.16 -19.56 7.45
CA LYS A 425 -12.72 -20.16 6.22
C LYS A 425 -14.20 -19.75 6.08
N GLY A 426 -14.55 -19.20 4.91
CA GLY A 426 -15.93 -18.83 4.60
C GLY A 426 -16.04 -17.97 3.33
N ASN A 427 -17.28 -17.65 2.93
CA ASN A 427 -17.57 -16.81 1.76
C ASN A 427 -18.32 -15.53 2.17
N HIS A 428 -17.58 -14.58 2.73
CA HIS A 428 -18.11 -13.36 3.34
C HIS A 428 -18.24 -12.18 2.37
N THR A 429 -17.66 -12.26 1.17
CA THR A 429 -17.65 -11.13 0.23
C THR A 429 -19.06 -10.89 -0.34
N ARG A 430 -19.54 -9.64 -0.29
CA ARG A 430 -20.79 -9.16 -0.89
C ARG A 430 -20.53 -7.85 -1.63
N ASN A 431 -20.84 -7.81 -2.92
CA ASN A 431 -20.66 -6.61 -3.77
C ASN A 431 -19.29 -5.94 -3.60
N PHE A 432 -18.22 -6.75 -3.57
CA PHE A 432 -16.85 -6.25 -3.34
C PHE A 432 -16.66 -5.50 -2.00
N SER A 433 -17.35 -5.98 -0.97
CA SER A 433 -17.11 -5.65 0.43
C SER A 433 -17.04 -6.94 1.24
N ASN A 434 -16.23 -6.96 2.30
CA ASN A 434 -15.99 -8.10 3.17
C ASN A 434 -15.95 -7.60 4.61
N LEU A 435 -17.07 -7.76 5.32
CA LEU A 435 -17.19 -7.38 6.73
C LEU A 435 -16.25 -8.20 7.62
N ARG A 436 -16.00 -9.47 7.26
CA ARG A 436 -15.13 -10.35 8.04
C ARG A 436 -13.72 -9.81 8.11
N GLU A 437 -13.17 -9.30 7.00
CA GLU A 437 -11.84 -8.67 7.01
C GLU A 437 -11.77 -7.45 7.95
N LEU A 438 -12.85 -6.68 8.09
CA LEU A 438 -12.91 -5.52 8.98
C LEU A 438 -13.05 -5.92 10.45
N GLU A 439 -13.90 -6.90 10.76
CA GLU A 439 -14.04 -7.43 12.12
C GLU A 439 -12.76 -8.16 12.56
N SER A 440 -12.06 -8.81 11.63
CA SER A 440 -10.80 -9.50 11.90
C SER A 440 -9.65 -8.57 12.28
N ILE A 441 -9.74 -7.26 12.01
CA ILE A 441 -8.76 -6.26 12.44
C ILE A 441 -9.23 -5.44 13.66
N GLU A 442 -10.48 -5.60 14.07
CA GLU A 442 -11.03 -4.97 15.27
C GLU A 442 -10.37 -5.59 16.52
N GLY A 443 -9.92 -4.75 17.45
CA GLY A 443 -9.22 -5.20 18.67
C GLY A 443 -7.72 -5.48 18.53
N HIS A 444 -7.11 -5.25 17.37
CA HIS A 444 -5.65 -5.30 17.22
C HIS A 444 -5.02 -4.02 17.77
N TYR A 445 -3.89 -4.15 18.48
CA TYR A 445 -3.20 -3.01 19.11
C TYR A 445 -2.56 -2.12 18.03
N TRP A 446 -3.26 -1.04 17.70
CA TRP A 446 -2.76 0.05 16.87
C TRP A 446 -2.12 1.11 17.77
N ASP A 447 -1.04 1.75 17.31
CA ASP A 447 -0.53 2.92 18.01
C ASP A 447 -1.45 4.12 17.74
N GLU A 448 -2.22 4.55 18.76
CA GLU A 448 -3.12 5.70 18.67
C GLU A 448 -2.41 7.03 18.36
N ARG A 449 -1.09 7.09 18.51
CA ARG A 449 -0.29 8.29 18.18
C ARG A 449 0.17 8.32 16.72
N SER A 450 0.12 7.19 16.04
CA SER A 450 0.60 7.04 14.67
C SER A 450 -0.51 7.39 13.67
N SER A 451 -0.13 7.94 12.51
CA SER A 451 -1.09 8.15 11.43
C SER A 451 -1.49 6.80 10.82
N ARG A 452 -2.81 6.55 10.68
CA ARG A 452 -3.36 5.26 10.26
C ARG A 452 -4.14 5.37 8.95
N GLY A 453 -3.85 4.48 8.01
CA GLY A 453 -4.57 4.40 6.74
C GLY A 453 -5.17 3.01 6.51
N TYR A 454 -6.41 2.99 6.01
CA TYR A 454 -7.06 1.78 5.52
C TYR A 454 -7.26 1.89 4.02
N ILE A 455 -6.68 0.93 3.28
CA ILE A 455 -6.77 0.87 1.83
C ILE A 455 -7.38 -0.44 1.34
N ALA A 456 -8.20 -0.33 0.31
CA ALA A 456 -8.80 -1.48 -0.37
C ALA A 456 -8.91 -1.22 -1.89
N PRO A 457 -9.01 -2.26 -2.74
CA PRO A 457 -9.17 -2.08 -4.17
C PRO A 457 -10.53 -1.47 -4.56
N TYR A 458 -11.57 -1.69 -3.76
CA TYR A 458 -12.96 -1.41 -4.12
C TYR A 458 -13.59 -0.33 -3.24
N ASN A 459 -14.34 0.61 -3.85
CA ASN A 459 -15.07 1.64 -3.10
C ASN A 459 -16.13 1.04 -2.15
N ALA A 460 -16.73 -0.10 -2.49
CA ALA A 460 -17.71 -0.76 -1.62
C ALA A 460 -17.10 -1.18 -0.27
N GLN A 461 -15.84 -1.66 -0.27
CA GLN A 461 -15.13 -1.97 0.97
C GLN A 461 -14.75 -0.71 1.75
N VAL A 462 -14.34 0.35 1.07
CA VAL A 462 -14.05 1.65 1.71
C VAL A 462 -15.30 2.22 2.38
N ASN A 463 -16.45 2.17 1.71
CA ASN A 463 -17.71 2.63 2.28
C ASN A 463 -18.13 1.78 3.50
N LEU A 464 -17.87 0.48 3.47
CA LEU A 464 -18.14 -0.40 4.62
C LEU A 464 -17.19 -0.06 5.79
N SER A 465 -15.91 0.21 5.51
CA SER A 465 -14.93 0.52 6.55
C SER A 465 -15.22 1.84 7.28
N GLU A 466 -15.94 2.78 6.66
CA GLU A 466 -16.44 3.99 7.34
C GLU A 466 -17.44 3.68 8.47
N THR A 467 -18.14 2.55 8.39
CA THR A 467 -19.13 2.15 9.39
C THR A 467 -18.56 1.33 10.54
N VAL A 468 -17.36 0.78 10.36
CA VAL A 468 -16.74 -0.18 11.30
C VAL A 468 -15.47 0.40 11.93
N LEU A 469 -14.59 1.00 11.12
CA LEU A 469 -13.31 1.49 11.61
C LEU A 469 -13.41 2.88 12.24
N PRO A 470 -12.57 3.17 13.25
CA PRO A 470 -12.49 4.47 13.89
C PRO A 470 -12.35 5.65 12.91
N VAL A 471 -12.79 6.84 13.34
CA VAL A 471 -12.83 8.06 12.50
C VAL A 471 -11.44 8.55 12.10
N ASP A 472 -10.42 8.26 12.91
CA ASP A 472 -9.05 8.72 12.69
C ASP A 472 -8.29 7.95 11.59
N PHE A 473 -8.84 6.80 11.14
CA PHE A 473 -8.30 6.11 9.96
C PHE A 473 -8.59 6.90 8.69
N VAL A 474 -7.55 7.19 7.91
CA VAL A 474 -7.70 7.68 6.54
C VAL A 474 -8.11 6.51 5.64
N LYS A 475 -9.38 6.44 5.24
CA LYS A 475 -9.93 5.33 4.44
C LYS A 475 -10.08 5.75 2.98
N SER A 476 -9.51 4.97 2.06
CA SER A 476 -9.64 5.27 0.63
C SER A 476 -9.23 4.08 -0.24
N THR A 477 -9.62 4.09 -1.52
CA THR A 477 -9.10 3.10 -2.48
C THR A 477 -7.60 3.31 -2.70
N VAL A 478 -6.87 2.25 -3.08
CA VAL A 478 -5.42 2.32 -3.39
C VAL A 478 -5.11 3.44 -4.41
N HIS A 479 -5.92 3.55 -5.47
CA HIS A 479 -5.79 4.58 -6.51
C HIS A 479 -5.85 6.02 -5.94
N LYS A 480 -6.86 6.30 -5.13
CA LYS A 480 -7.04 7.63 -4.50
C LYS A 480 -6.03 7.91 -3.38
N PHE A 481 -5.40 6.87 -2.81
CA PHE A 481 -4.37 7.00 -1.78
C PHE A 481 -2.99 7.32 -2.37
N GLN A 482 -2.81 7.20 -3.69
CA GLN A 482 -1.52 7.46 -4.33
C GLN A 482 -1.08 8.91 -4.09
N GLY A 483 0.18 9.06 -3.69
CA GLY A 483 0.76 10.36 -3.29
C GLY A 483 0.61 10.68 -1.80
N ARG A 484 -0.16 9.90 -1.03
CA ARG A 484 -0.20 9.94 0.44
C ARG A 484 0.63 8.81 1.05
N GLU A 485 0.87 8.92 2.35
CA GLU A 485 1.57 7.94 3.19
C GLU A 485 1.02 8.03 4.62
N CYS A 486 1.09 6.92 5.37
CA CYS A 486 0.77 6.84 6.79
C CYS A 486 1.83 6.01 7.51
N ASP A 487 1.94 6.20 8.82
CA ASP A 487 2.84 5.43 9.66
C ASP A 487 2.44 3.95 9.67
N GLU A 488 1.14 3.69 9.75
CA GLU A 488 0.56 2.36 9.66
C GLU A 488 -0.45 2.27 8.51
N ILE A 489 -0.36 1.20 7.71
CA ILE A 489 -1.32 0.90 6.64
C ILE A 489 -1.89 -0.49 6.82
N VAL A 490 -3.21 -0.57 6.71
CA VAL A 490 -3.96 -1.82 6.56
C VAL A 490 -4.45 -1.95 5.12
N PHE A 491 -4.06 -3.03 4.45
CA PHE A 491 -4.52 -3.35 3.10
C PHE A 491 -5.43 -4.58 3.10
N SER A 492 -6.67 -4.40 2.68
CA SER A 492 -7.69 -5.45 2.59
C SER A 492 -7.82 -5.95 1.15
N THR A 493 -7.71 -7.27 0.94
CA THR A 493 -7.83 -7.88 -0.40
C THR A 493 -9.28 -8.10 -0.82
N VAL A 494 -10.23 -8.10 0.13
CA VAL A 494 -11.70 -8.17 -0.04
C VAL A 494 -12.23 -9.50 -0.57
N LEU A 495 -11.46 -10.22 -1.38
CA LEU A 495 -11.92 -11.40 -2.10
C LEU A 495 -11.91 -12.65 -1.21
N ASP A 496 -12.91 -13.50 -1.41
CA ASP A 496 -13.05 -14.82 -0.80
C ASP A 496 -12.98 -15.93 -1.87
N LYS A 497 -13.18 -17.19 -1.47
CA LYS A 497 -13.15 -18.35 -2.37
C LYS A 497 -14.45 -18.53 -3.19
N LYS A 498 -15.42 -17.61 -3.11
CA LYS A 498 -16.67 -17.68 -3.87
C LYS A 498 -16.39 -17.58 -5.37
N ARG A 499 -17.11 -18.35 -6.20
CA ARG A 499 -16.94 -18.36 -7.67
C ARG A 499 -16.95 -16.96 -8.31
N SER A 500 -17.80 -16.06 -7.82
CA SER A 500 -17.87 -14.67 -8.30
C SER A 500 -16.61 -13.87 -7.96
N SER A 501 -16.01 -14.10 -6.80
CA SER A 501 -14.77 -13.46 -6.35
C SER A 501 -13.56 -14.01 -7.11
N GLN A 502 -13.57 -15.31 -7.38
CA GLN A 502 -12.52 -16.06 -8.07
C GLN A 502 -12.53 -15.92 -9.60
N LEU A 503 -13.34 -15.01 -10.15
CA LEU A 503 -13.27 -14.67 -11.58
C LEU A 503 -11.89 -14.07 -11.90
N SER A 504 -11.28 -14.51 -13.00
CA SER A 504 -9.93 -14.08 -13.41
C SER A 504 -9.76 -12.55 -13.43
N ARG A 505 -10.79 -11.81 -13.87
CA ARG A 505 -10.79 -10.34 -13.88
C ARG A 505 -10.66 -9.71 -12.48
N ASN A 506 -11.28 -10.31 -11.46
CA ASN A 506 -11.29 -9.76 -10.11
C ASN A 506 -9.97 -10.07 -9.41
N ILE A 507 -9.48 -11.31 -9.55
CA ILE A 507 -8.16 -11.70 -9.05
C ILE A 507 -7.09 -10.83 -9.68
N THR A 508 -7.06 -10.71 -11.01
CA THR A 508 -6.04 -9.92 -11.73
C THR A 508 -6.09 -8.44 -11.35
N PHE A 509 -7.26 -7.90 -11.01
CA PHE A 509 -7.37 -6.51 -10.55
C PHE A 509 -6.75 -6.29 -9.16
N VAL A 510 -7.06 -7.14 -8.18
CA VAL A 510 -6.51 -7.01 -6.81
C VAL A 510 -5.02 -7.38 -6.77
N ASP A 511 -4.64 -8.34 -7.60
CA ASP A 511 -3.29 -8.87 -7.72
C ASP A 511 -2.48 -8.15 -8.83
N ASP A 512 -2.92 -6.97 -9.26
CA ASP A 512 -2.19 -6.14 -10.21
C ASP A 512 -0.84 -5.69 -9.60
N PRO A 513 0.30 -5.84 -10.29
CA PRO A 513 1.62 -5.52 -9.75
C PRO A 513 1.73 -4.05 -9.31
N ASN A 514 1.14 -3.12 -10.06
CA ASN A 514 1.23 -1.69 -9.78
C ASN A 514 0.35 -1.32 -8.58
N LEU A 515 -0.83 -1.92 -8.45
CA LEU A 515 -1.71 -1.77 -7.29
C LEU A 515 -1.03 -2.30 -6.01
N VAL A 516 -0.46 -3.50 -6.06
CA VAL A 516 0.23 -4.11 -4.92
C VAL A 516 1.46 -3.26 -4.52
N ASN A 517 2.27 -2.83 -5.48
CA ASN A 517 3.42 -1.96 -5.22
C ASN A 517 3.00 -0.63 -4.58
N VAL A 518 1.94 0.00 -5.09
CA VAL A 518 1.40 1.23 -4.48
C VAL A 518 0.91 0.96 -3.07
N ALA A 519 0.12 -0.10 -2.84
CA ALA A 519 -0.47 -0.42 -1.55
C ALA A 519 0.60 -0.62 -0.46
N VAL A 520 1.61 -1.45 -0.72
CA VAL A 520 2.68 -1.75 0.25
C VAL A 520 3.53 -0.50 0.53
N SER A 521 3.87 0.27 -0.50
CA SER A 521 4.74 1.46 -0.36
C SER A 521 4.08 2.69 0.27
N ARG A 522 2.83 2.59 0.74
CA ARG A 522 2.15 3.65 1.51
C ARG A 522 2.51 3.64 2.99
N ALA A 523 2.98 2.51 3.53
CA ALA A 523 3.33 2.37 4.93
C ALA A 523 4.73 2.93 5.21
N ARG A 524 4.88 3.70 6.29
CA ARG A 524 6.20 4.12 6.78
C ARG A 524 6.77 3.12 7.79
N ASN A 525 6.00 2.74 8.81
CA ASN A 525 6.49 1.95 9.94
C ASN A 525 5.93 0.53 9.93
N LYS A 526 4.61 0.36 9.76
CA LYS A 526 3.94 -0.95 9.79
C LYS A 526 2.97 -1.16 8.63
N PHE A 527 3.08 -2.30 7.97
CA PHE A 527 2.16 -2.74 6.93
C PHE A 527 1.43 -4.02 7.36
N THR A 528 0.10 -4.00 7.32
CA THR A 528 -0.76 -5.14 7.65
C THR A 528 -1.55 -5.57 6.41
N LEU A 529 -1.39 -6.83 6.00
CA LEU A 529 -2.21 -7.44 4.95
C LEU A 529 -3.37 -8.19 5.59
N VAL A 530 -4.60 -7.92 5.15
CA VAL A 530 -5.80 -8.65 5.54
C VAL A 530 -6.32 -9.41 4.33
N THR A 531 -6.47 -10.73 4.45
CA THR A 531 -6.91 -11.58 3.35
C THR A 531 -7.62 -12.83 3.84
N GLY A 532 -8.47 -13.40 3.00
CA GLY A 532 -9.07 -14.70 3.29
C GLY A 532 -8.07 -15.86 3.20
N ASN A 533 -8.34 -16.91 3.98
CA ASN A 533 -7.59 -18.17 3.96
C ASN A 533 -7.49 -18.77 2.54
N ASP A 534 -6.27 -19.00 2.08
CA ASP A 534 -5.87 -19.56 0.78
C ASP A 534 -6.55 -18.95 -0.46
N VAL A 535 -6.98 -17.69 -0.40
CA VAL A 535 -7.68 -17.02 -1.51
C VAL A 535 -6.76 -16.83 -2.72
N PHE A 536 -5.50 -16.46 -2.50
CA PHE A 536 -4.54 -16.11 -3.56
C PHE A 536 -3.50 -17.19 -3.83
N GLU A 537 -3.40 -18.23 -3.00
CA GLU A 537 -2.33 -19.25 -3.11
C GLU A 537 -2.33 -19.98 -4.46
N LYS A 538 -3.51 -20.27 -5.02
CA LYS A 538 -3.66 -20.95 -6.32
C LYS A 538 -3.17 -20.13 -7.51
N HIS A 539 -3.10 -18.81 -7.38
CA HIS A 539 -2.72 -17.92 -8.47
C HIS A 539 -1.22 -17.63 -8.49
N GLY A 540 -0.51 -17.80 -7.37
CA GLY A 540 0.96 -17.82 -7.31
C GLY A 540 1.67 -16.49 -7.62
N ARG A 541 0.93 -15.39 -7.78
CA ARG A 541 1.41 -14.08 -8.23
C ARG A 541 1.75 -13.15 -7.05
N HIS A 542 1.40 -11.87 -7.11
CA HIS A 542 1.96 -10.79 -6.29
C HIS A 542 1.45 -10.80 -4.85
N ILE A 543 0.16 -10.98 -4.62
CA ILE A 543 -0.41 -11.12 -3.27
C ILE A 543 0.08 -12.42 -2.60
N ALA A 544 0.15 -13.52 -3.35
CA ALA A 544 0.69 -14.77 -2.82
C ALA A 544 2.18 -14.65 -2.47
N ALA A 545 2.97 -13.92 -3.28
CA ALA A 545 4.35 -13.58 -2.96
C ALA A 545 4.44 -12.70 -1.71
N LEU A 546 3.55 -11.71 -1.55
CA LEU A 546 3.48 -10.87 -0.36
C LEU A 546 3.14 -11.67 0.90
N ILE A 547 2.19 -12.61 0.83
CA ILE A 547 1.87 -13.52 1.94
C ILE A 547 3.09 -14.35 2.34
N ARG A 548 3.79 -14.96 1.36
CA ARG A 548 5.03 -15.73 1.64
C ARG A 548 6.11 -14.86 2.23
N TYR A 549 6.26 -13.63 1.73
CA TYR A 549 7.21 -12.66 2.23
C TYR A 549 6.91 -12.30 3.68
N ILE A 550 5.68 -11.91 4.01
CA ILE A 550 5.30 -11.59 5.39
C ILE A 550 5.51 -12.79 6.30
N LYS A 551 5.11 -14.00 5.90
CA LYS A 551 5.35 -15.24 6.67
C LYS A 551 6.84 -15.54 6.91
N TYR A 552 7.72 -15.06 6.03
CA TYR A 552 9.17 -15.29 6.14
C TYR A 552 9.87 -14.23 7.00
N TYR A 553 9.47 -12.95 6.90
CA TYR A 553 10.17 -11.82 7.55
C TYR A 553 9.49 -11.27 8.81
N ALA A 554 8.21 -11.56 9.04
CA ALA A 554 7.50 -11.13 10.24
C ALA A 554 7.73 -12.12 11.40
N ASP A 555 7.57 -11.63 12.62
CA ASP A 555 7.54 -12.50 13.80
C ASP A 555 6.27 -13.39 13.78
N ASP A 556 6.35 -14.60 14.33
CA ASP A 556 5.23 -15.54 14.38
C ASP A 556 3.97 -14.94 15.05
N LYS A 557 4.16 -14.02 16.03
CA LYS A 557 3.08 -13.30 16.71
C LYS A 557 2.33 -12.29 15.82
N GLU A 558 2.90 -11.87 14.70
CA GLU A 558 2.31 -10.92 13.76
C GLU A 558 1.55 -11.63 12.63
N ILE A 559 1.57 -12.97 12.61
CA ILE A 559 0.80 -13.82 11.71
C ILE A 559 -0.41 -14.32 12.51
N LEU A 560 -1.58 -13.78 12.17
CA LEU A 560 -2.79 -13.91 12.97
C LEU A 560 -3.89 -14.60 12.17
N ASP A 561 -4.25 -15.80 12.58
CA ASP A 561 -5.49 -16.44 12.16
C ASP A 561 -6.63 -15.89 13.01
N SER A 562 -7.54 -15.14 12.37
CA SER A 562 -8.61 -14.44 13.07
C SER A 562 -9.60 -15.44 13.67
N PRO A 563 -9.93 -15.33 14.98
CA PRO A 563 -10.91 -16.20 15.63
C PRO A 563 -12.36 -15.81 15.30
N VAL A 564 -12.57 -14.75 14.51
CA VAL A 564 -13.90 -14.29 14.14
C VAL A 564 -14.55 -15.33 13.23
N ILE A 565 -15.45 -16.11 13.80
CA ILE A 565 -16.22 -17.17 13.14
C ILE A 565 -17.71 -16.82 13.20
N SER A 566 -18.48 -17.16 12.16
CA SER A 566 -19.94 -17.05 12.18
C SER A 566 -20.57 -18.42 12.12
N ALA A 567 -21.64 -18.61 12.89
CA ALA A 567 -22.48 -19.80 12.79
C ALA A 567 -23.05 -19.99 11.37
N PHE A 568 -23.25 -18.90 10.62
CA PHE A 568 -23.72 -18.96 9.23
C PHE A 568 -22.65 -19.42 8.23
N ASP A 569 -21.40 -19.64 8.65
CA ASP A 569 -20.36 -20.17 7.76
C ASP A 569 -20.70 -21.61 7.32
N LEU A 570 -21.53 -22.32 8.09
CA LEU A 570 -22.15 -23.61 7.73
C LEU A 570 -23.00 -23.59 6.45
N LEU A 571 -23.37 -22.41 5.95
CA LEU A 571 -24.07 -22.26 4.67
C LEU A 571 -23.15 -22.49 3.47
N TYR A 572 -21.83 -22.50 3.68
CA TYR A 572 -20.83 -22.63 2.63
C TYR A 572 -20.18 -24.01 2.62
N ARG A 573 -19.51 -24.31 1.51
CA ARG A 573 -18.79 -25.58 1.33
C ARG A 573 -17.54 -25.68 2.21
N GLU A 574 -16.86 -24.56 2.44
CA GLU A 574 -15.72 -24.46 3.34
C GLU A 574 -16.14 -23.63 4.56
N PHE A 575 -15.90 -24.17 5.75
CA PHE A 575 -16.16 -23.53 7.04
C PHE A 575 -15.16 -24.06 8.08
N ASP A 576 -15.11 -23.42 9.24
CA ASP A 576 -14.20 -23.80 10.33
C ASP A 576 -14.64 -25.10 11.05
N GLU A 577 -13.69 -25.99 11.37
CA GLU A 577 -13.97 -27.29 12.00
C GLU A 577 -14.67 -27.16 13.36
N SER A 578 -14.47 -26.04 14.08
CA SER A 578 -15.18 -25.76 15.33
C SER A 578 -16.71 -25.75 15.19
N LEU A 579 -17.23 -25.51 13.98
CA LEU A 579 -18.67 -25.49 13.69
C LEU A 579 -19.27 -26.90 13.44
N GLU A 580 -18.47 -27.97 13.40
CA GLU A 580 -18.99 -29.33 13.19
C GLU A 580 -19.96 -29.78 14.30
N ARG A 581 -19.67 -29.38 15.54
CA ARG A 581 -20.55 -29.65 16.69
C ARG A 581 -21.90 -28.94 16.56
N LEU A 582 -21.94 -27.75 15.95
CA LEU A 582 -23.19 -27.06 15.64
C LEU A 582 -23.91 -27.74 14.46
N ASN A 583 -23.17 -28.07 13.40
CA ASN A 583 -23.71 -28.70 12.19
C ASN A 583 -24.41 -30.05 12.48
N SER A 584 -23.85 -30.87 13.35
CA SER A 584 -24.42 -32.18 13.74
C SER A 584 -25.71 -32.08 14.56
N ARG A 585 -25.98 -30.91 15.17
CA ARG A 585 -27.19 -30.64 15.97
C ARG A 585 -28.27 -29.88 15.19
N LEU A 586 -28.03 -29.55 13.92
CA LEU A 586 -29.06 -28.91 13.10
C LEU A 586 -30.22 -29.88 12.85
N ASN A 587 -31.45 -29.40 13.01
CA ASN A 587 -32.64 -30.19 12.78
C ASN A 587 -33.31 -29.76 11.46
N PRO A 588 -33.37 -30.63 10.43
CA PRO A 588 -34.07 -30.33 9.17
C PRO A 588 -35.55 -29.99 9.34
N GLY A 589 -36.17 -30.41 10.45
CA GLY A 589 -37.56 -30.09 10.78
C GLY A 589 -37.80 -28.64 11.20
N ASP A 590 -36.77 -27.86 11.56
CA ASP A 590 -36.96 -26.46 11.99
C ASP A 590 -37.34 -25.54 10.83
N SER A 591 -36.74 -25.77 9.66
CA SER A 591 -36.99 -25.00 8.44
C SER A 591 -36.40 -25.69 7.22
N ARG A 592 -36.92 -25.38 6.03
CA ARG A 592 -36.28 -25.74 4.75
C ARG A 592 -34.99 -24.96 4.50
N PHE A 593 -34.81 -23.82 5.18
CA PHE A 593 -33.65 -22.97 5.03
C PHE A 593 -32.61 -23.29 6.12
N LYS A 594 -31.41 -23.69 5.71
CA LYS A 594 -30.32 -24.02 6.64
C LYS A 594 -29.96 -22.85 7.58
N SER A 595 -30.12 -21.60 7.12
CA SER A 595 -29.89 -20.40 7.95
C SER A 595 -30.84 -20.34 9.14
N GLU A 596 -32.12 -20.65 8.93
CA GLU A 596 -33.10 -20.72 10.02
C GLU A 596 -32.84 -21.92 10.93
N GLN A 597 -32.43 -23.08 10.40
CA GLN A 597 -32.03 -24.24 11.23
C GLN A 597 -30.89 -23.86 12.20
N ILE A 598 -29.90 -23.09 11.71
CA ILE A 598 -28.78 -22.60 12.52
C ILE A 598 -29.29 -21.68 13.63
N ALA A 599 -30.07 -20.65 13.27
CA ALA A 599 -30.62 -19.71 14.25
C ALA A 599 -31.51 -20.40 15.30
N ALA A 600 -32.34 -21.36 14.89
CA ALA A 600 -33.19 -22.14 15.80
C ALA A 600 -32.37 -22.95 16.81
N THR A 601 -31.28 -23.60 16.38
CA THR A 601 -30.40 -24.35 17.28
C THR A 601 -29.68 -23.44 18.27
N LEU A 602 -29.15 -22.29 17.82
CA LEU A 602 -28.53 -21.31 18.72
C LEU A 602 -29.53 -20.73 19.72
N LEU A 603 -30.76 -20.41 19.27
CA LEU A 603 -31.82 -19.94 20.15
C LEU A 603 -32.17 -20.98 21.22
N ARG A 604 -32.25 -22.27 20.86
CA ARG A 604 -32.47 -23.35 21.85
C ARG A 604 -31.32 -23.41 22.87
N ASP A 605 -30.07 -23.30 22.42
CA ASP A 605 -28.90 -23.32 23.31
C ASP A 605 -28.93 -22.13 24.29
N ILE A 606 -29.19 -20.91 23.80
CA ILE A 606 -29.24 -19.71 24.65
C ILE A 606 -30.44 -19.76 25.61
N LEU A 607 -31.63 -20.11 25.13
CA LEU A 607 -32.84 -20.19 25.95
C LEU A 607 -32.79 -21.33 26.99
N SER A 608 -31.87 -22.28 26.87
CA SER A 608 -31.64 -23.32 27.88
C SER A 608 -30.92 -22.79 29.13
N GLN A 609 -30.30 -21.61 29.06
CA GLN A 609 -29.61 -20.98 30.17
C GLN A 609 -30.59 -20.50 31.25
N ASN A 610 -30.18 -20.55 32.51
CA ASN A 610 -31.03 -20.18 33.66
C ASN A 610 -31.65 -18.77 33.54
N LYS A 611 -30.92 -17.82 32.93
CA LYS A 611 -31.35 -16.44 32.73
C LYS A 611 -32.62 -16.30 31.86
N TYR A 612 -32.88 -17.24 30.94
CA TYR A 612 -33.98 -17.15 29.97
C TYR A 612 -35.03 -18.24 30.12
N GLN A 613 -35.08 -18.93 31.27
CA GLN A 613 -35.98 -20.07 31.49
C GLN A 613 -37.47 -19.75 31.31
N SER A 614 -37.89 -18.49 31.45
CA SER A 614 -39.28 -18.05 31.25
C SER A 614 -39.65 -17.88 29.78
N MET A 615 -38.69 -17.89 28.86
CA MET A 615 -38.89 -17.59 27.44
C MET A 615 -38.91 -18.86 26.56
N MET A 616 -39.58 -18.77 25.43
CA MET A 616 -39.60 -19.76 24.36
C MET A 616 -39.72 -19.07 23.00
N PHE A 617 -39.58 -19.81 21.90
CA PHE A 617 -39.82 -19.28 20.57
C PHE A 617 -40.74 -20.18 19.74
N HIS A 618 -41.41 -19.56 18.77
CA HIS A 618 -42.08 -20.27 17.68
C HIS A 618 -41.58 -19.76 16.34
N SER A 619 -41.47 -20.66 15.36
CA SER A 619 -41.05 -20.32 14.00
C SER A 619 -42.23 -20.08 13.07
N GLN A 620 -42.00 -19.30 12.00
CA GLN A 620 -42.92 -19.11 10.87
C GLN A 620 -44.32 -18.61 11.28
N ILE A 621 -44.36 -17.60 12.16
CA ILE A 621 -45.62 -17.01 12.63
C ILE A 621 -46.10 -15.94 11.66
N ALA A 622 -47.37 -15.97 11.28
CA ALA A 622 -47.91 -14.96 10.37
C ALA A 622 -48.01 -13.59 11.07
N LEU A 623 -47.63 -12.53 10.37
CA LEU A 623 -47.58 -11.16 10.91
C LEU A 623 -48.96 -10.69 11.41
N ASN A 624 -50.04 -11.12 10.75
CA ASN A 624 -51.42 -10.84 11.15
C ASN A 624 -51.89 -11.60 12.42
N GLN A 625 -51.11 -12.57 12.91
CA GLN A 625 -51.34 -13.23 14.20
C GLN A 625 -50.65 -12.50 15.36
N LEU A 626 -49.64 -11.68 15.06
CA LEU A 626 -48.86 -10.93 16.04
C LEU A 626 -49.42 -9.53 16.26
N VAL A 627 -49.96 -8.94 15.19
CA VAL A 627 -50.37 -7.55 15.15
C VAL A 627 -51.89 -7.44 15.12
N LEU A 628 -52.45 -6.84 16.16
CA LEU A 628 -53.87 -6.49 16.19
C LEU A 628 -54.10 -5.28 15.28
N ILE A 629 -54.76 -5.51 14.13
CA ILE A 629 -55.05 -4.48 13.11
C ILE A 629 -55.78 -3.27 13.71
N GLU A 630 -56.60 -3.49 14.74
CA GLU A 630 -57.40 -2.45 15.42
C GLU A 630 -56.57 -1.52 16.33
N LYS A 631 -55.32 -1.87 16.64
CA LYS A 631 -54.46 -1.15 17.59
C LYS A 631 -53.37 -0.29 16.93
N GLY A 632 -53.27 -0.24 15.61
CA GLY A 632 -52.22 0.50 14.90
C GLY A 632 -52.71 1.33 13.72
N ASP A 633 -52.06 2.47 13.49
CA ASP A 633 -52.29 3.32 12.31
C ASP A 633 -51.49 2.79 11.11
N PHE A 634 -52.10 1.86 10.35
CA PHE A 634 -51.47 1.20 9.21
C PHE A 634 -51.90 1.79 7.87
N SER A 635 -50.95 2.00 6.98
CA SER A 635 -51.19 2.37 5.58
C SER A 635 -51.87 1.23 4.81
N GLN A 636 -52.52 1.56 3.69
CA GLN A 636 -53.12 0.57 2.78
C GLN A 636 -52.10 -0.49 2.29
N ARG A 637 -50.84 -0.08 2.09
CA ARG A 637 -49.76 -0.98 1.67
C ARG A 637 -49.39 -1.97 2.78
N GLU A 638 -49.28 -1.52 4.02
CA GLU A 638 -49.02 -2.37 5.19
C GLU A 638 -50.16 -3.36 5.44
N LEU A 639 -51.41 -2.90 5.34
CA LEU A 639 -52.60 -3.76 5.46
C LEU A 639 -52.63 -4.84 4.37
N SER A 640 -52.32 -4.47 3.12
CA SER A 640 -52.21 -5.45 2.03
C SER A 640 -51.08 -6.45 2.27
N PHE A 641 -49.94 -6.00 2.80
CA PHE A 641 -48.80 -6.87 3.09
C PHE A 641 -49.13 -7.90 4.17
N MET A 642 -49.81 -7.49 5.25
CA MET A 642 -50.27 -8.41 6.30
C MET A 642 -51.31 -9.43 5.79
N ARG A 643 -52.24 -8.99 4.92
CA ARG A 643 -53.26 -9.88 4.32
C ARG A 643 -52.65 -10.96 3.40
N ASN A 644 -51.50 -10.66 2.80
CA ASN A 644 -50.76 -11.58 1.93
C ASN A 644 -49.95 -12.65 2.70
N ARG A 645 -50.26 -12.90 3.98
CA ARG A 645 -49.64 -13.93 4.84
C ARG A 645 -48.12 -13.80 4.96
N ALA A 646 -47.60 -12.57 5.08
CA ALA A 646 -46.20 -12.36 5.45
C ALA A 646 -45.92 -13.06 6.81
N THR A 647 -44.84 -13.84 6.89
CA THR A 647 -44.42 -14.54 8.11
C THR A 647 -43.19 -13.90 8.73
N CYS A 648 -43.03 -14.13 10.03
CA CYS A 648 -41.81 -13.87 10.78
C CYS A 648 -41.10 -15.17 11.07
N ASP A 649 -39.78 -15.19 10.89
CA ASP A 649 -38.97 -16.41 11.01
C ASP A 649 -39.02 -16.97 12.43
N PHE A 650 -38.81 -16.12 13.44
CA PHE A 650 -38.93 -16.47 14.85
C PHE A 650 -39.63 -15.39 15.66
N VAL A 651 -40.50 -15.80 16.57
CA VAL A 651 -41.13 -14.91 17.55
C VAL A 651 -40.88 -15.46 18.93
N ILE A 652 -40.37 -14.60 19.82
CA ILE A 652 -40.08 -14.91 21.21
C ILE A 652 -41.34 -14.68 22.05
N TYR A 653 -41.63 -15.59 22.97
CA TYR A 653 -42.78 -15.56 23.87
C TYR A 653 -42.37 -15.88 25.29
N PHE A 654 -43.17 -15.47 26.27
CA PHE A 654 -43.15 -16.12 27.58
C PHE A 654 -43.82 -17.50 27.52
N LYS A 655 -43.24 -18.48 28.24
CA LYS A 655 -43.81 -19.83 28.41
C LYS A 655 -45.20 -19.78 29.05
N VAL A 656 -45.40 -18.83 29.97
CA VAL A 656 -46.67 -18.58 30.66
C VAL A 656 -47.33 -17.34 30.02
N GLY A 657 -48.60 -17.44 29.63
CA GLY A 657 -49.36 -16.35 29.02
C GLY A 657 -49.18 -16.19 27.50
N LYS A 658 -48.11 -16.73 26.90
CA LYS A 658 -47.85 -16.74 25.45
C LYS A 658 -47.95 -15.34 24.80
N THR A 659 -47.51 -14.31 25.51
CA THR A 659 -47.43 -12.94 24.99
C THR A 659 -46.17 -12.80 24.13
N PRO A 660 -46.25 -12.24 22.89
CA PRO A 660 -45.08 -12.02 22.05
C PRO A 660 -44.20 -10.90 22.63
N LEU A 661 -42.89 -11.15 22.69
CA LEU A 661 -41.90 -10.24 23.25
C LEU A 661 -41.05 -9.56 22.19
N GLY A 662 -40.73 -10.28 21.12
CA GLY A 662 -39.88 -9.75 20.06
C GLY A 662 -39.79 -10.71 18.88
N VAL A 663 -39.32 -10.18 17.77
CA VAL A 663 -39.21 -10.90 16.50
C VAL A 663 -37.74 -11.00 16.11
N ILE A 664 -37.36 -12.14 15.55
CA ILE A 664 -36.04 -12.36 14.94
C ILE A 664 -36.25 -12.80 13.50
N GLU A 665 -35.57 -12.12 12.57
CA GLU A 665 -35.58 -12.42 11.13
C GLU A 665 -34.16 -12.83 10.69
N VAL A 666 -34.05 -13.86 9.86
CA VAL A 666 -32.79 -14.37 9.34
C VAL A 666 -32.62 -13.98 7.89
N ASP A 667 -31.69 -13.06 7.67
CA ASP A 667 -31.55 -12.32 6.45
C ASP A 667 -30.57 -13.00 5.46
N GLY A 668 -31.13 -13.60 4.40
CA GLY A 668 -30.39 -14.29 3.34
C GLY A 668 -29.57 -13.37 2.42
N GLY A 669 -28.65 -13.95 1.64
CA GLY A 669 -27.72 -13.20 0.77
C GLY A 669 -28.32 -12.49 -0.46
N TYR A 670 -29.65 -12.52 -0.65
CA TYR A 670 -30.36 -11.97 -1.82
C TYR A 670 -31.10 -10.65 -1.54
N HIS A 671 -30.86 -10.02 -0.39
CA HIS A 671 -31.57 -8.83 0.10
C HIS A 671 -31.30 -7.50 -0.63
N LEU A 672 -30.79 -7.57 -1.86
CA LEU A 672 -30.47 -6.40 -2.69
C LEU A 672 -31.46 -6.20 -3.83
N GLU A 673 -32.45 -7.08 -3.99
CA GLU A 673 -33.57 -6.85 -4.89
C GLU A 673 -34.51 -5.80 -4.30
N SER A 674 -34.87 -4.79 -5.08
CA SER A 674 -35.73 -3.66 -4.65
C SER A 674 -37.04 -4.12 -4.02
N ALA A 675 -37.62 -5.22 -4.51
CA ALA A 675 -38.84 -5.81 -3.97
C ALA A 675 -38.65 -6.43 -2.56
N GLN A 676 -37.47 -6.97 -2.25
CA GLN A 676 -37.19 -7.53 -0.94
C GLN A 676 -36.91 -6.43 0.09
N ILE A 677 -36.18 -5.38 -0.30
CA ILE A 677 -35.95 -4.19 0.52
C ILE A 677 -37.29 -3.54 0.91
N GLU A 678 -38.19 -3.35 -0.06
CA GLU A 678 -39.53 -2.78 0.21
C GLU A 678 -40.32 -3.64 1.22
N ARG A 679 -40.31 -4.97 1.05
CA ARG A 679 -41.00 -5.90 1.97
C ARG A 679 -40.42 -5.84 3.38
N ASP A 680 -39.10 -5.72 3.48
CA ASP A 680 -38.37 -5.63 4.73
C ASP A 680 -38.66 -4.32 5.46
N GLU A 681 -38.69 -3.20 4.75
CA GLU A 681 -39.09 -1.89 5.29
C GLU A 681 -40.54 -1.90 5.78
N LEU A 682 -41.46 -2.48 5.01
CA LEU A 682 -42.86 -2.62 5.42
C LEU A 682 -42.99 -3.45 6.70
N LYS A 683 -42.28 -4.58 6.79
CA LYS A 683 -42.29 -5.42 8.00
C LYS A 683 -41.71 -4.69 9.21
N ASN A 684 -40.59 -3.99 9.04
CA ASN A 684 -39.96 -3.20 10.09
C ASN A 684 -40.90 -2.09 10.60
N SER A 685 -41.58 -1.39 9.69
CA SER A 685 -42.56 -0.36 10.04
C SER A 685 -43.72 -0.93 10.85
N ILE A 686 -44.31 -2.05 10.42
CA ILE A 686 -45.44 -2.70 11.10
C ILE A 686 -45.05 -3.12 12.52
N LEU A 687 -43.92 -3.82 12.69
CA LEU A 687 -43.47 -4.28 14.00
C LEU A 687 -43.16 -3.12 14.95
N LYS A 688 -42.54 -2.05 14.42
CA LYS A 688 -42.26 -0.82 15.18
C LYS A 688 -43.55 -0.14 15.66
N LYS A 689 -44.58 -0.02 14.81
CA LYS A 689 -45.90 0.53 15.19
C LYS A 689 -46.60 -0.28 16.29
N CYS A 690 -46.25 -1.55 16.41
CA CYS A 690 -46.81 -2.45 17.42
C CYS A 690 -45.96 -2.56 18.69
N ASN A 691 -44.89 -1.76 18.80
CA ASN A 691 -43.91 -1.83 19.88
C ASN A 691 -43.32 -3.24 20.07
N LEU A 692 -43.13 -3.99 18.97
CA LEU A 692 -42.44 -5.27 18.98
C LEU A 692 -40.99 -5.06 18.54
N PRO A 693 -40.00 -5.24 19.44
CA PRO A 693 -38.58 -5.21 19.08
C PRO A 693 -38.26 -6.25 18.00
N LEU A 694 -37.40 -5.86 17.06
CA LEU A 694 -36.97 -6.69 15.94
C LEU A 694 -35.45 -6.81 15.93
N LEU A 695 -34.95 -8.04 15.83
CA LEU A 695 -33.56 -8.35 15.50
C LEU A 695 -33.48 -8.96 14.10
N ARG A 696 -32.63 -8.39 13.25
CA ARG A 696 -32.29 -8.98 11.94
C ARG A 696 -30.88 -9.58 12.00
N LEU A 697 -30.78 -10.87 11.70
CA LEU A 697 -29.53 -11.62 11.65
C LEU A 697 -29.12 -11.85 10.19
N ARG A 698 -28.12 -11.11 9.69
CA ARG A 698 -27.68 -11.30 8.31
C ARG A 698 -26.77 -12.53 8.22
N THR A 699 -26.87 -13.29 7.14
CA THR A 699 -26.01 -14.46 6.87
C THR A 699 -24.50 -14.16 6.72
N ILE A 700 -24.11 -12.89 6.79
CA ILE A 700 -22.71 -12.42 6.80
C ILE A 700 -22.26 -11.93 8.18
N ASP A 701 -23.20 -11.80 9.13
CA ASP A 701 -22.90 -11.30 10.46
C ASP A 701 -22.03 -12.30 11.24
N SER A 702 -21.10 -11.75 12.01
CA SER A 702 -20.35 -12.50 13.02
C SER A 702 -21.01 -12.38 14.40
N ASN A 703 -20.53 -13.19 15.36
CA ASN A 703 -20.99 -13.19 16.75
C ASN A 703 -22.54 -13.27 16.90
N ILE A 704 -23.14 -14.23 16.19
CA ILE A 704 -24.60 -14.42 16.19
C ILE A 704 -25.14 -14.70 17.60
N GLU A 705 -24.43 -15.52 18.37
CA GLU A 705 -24.79 -15.85 19.75
C GLU A 705 -24.83 -14.62 20.64
N GLY A 706 -23.81 -13.75 20.58
CA GLY A 706 -23.79 -12.50 21.34
C GLY A 706 -24.93 -11.55 20.94
N LYS A 707 -25.25 -11.43 19.64
CA LYS A 707 -26.39 -10.61 19.16
C LYS A 707 -27.72 -11.13 19.69
N LEU A 708 -27.92 -12.45 19.67
CA LEU A 708 -29.09 -13.10 20.23
C LEU A 708 -29.18 -12.88 21.74
N ASP A 709 -28.08 -13.04 22.48
CA ASP A 709 -28.04 -12.86 23.94
C ASP A 709 -28.34 -11.41 24.35
N VAL A 710 -27.76 -10.42 23.66
CA VAL A 710 -28.04 -9.00 23.91
C VAL A 710 -29.52 -8.68 23.63
N PHE A 711 -30.07 -9.19 22.53
CA PHE A 711 -31.47 -8.96 22.20
C PHE A 711 -32.41 -9.58 23.24
N LEU A 712 -32.21 -10.85 23.61
CA LEU A 712 -33.00 -11.53 24.64
C LEU A 712 -32.86 -10.87 26.02
N SER A 713 -31.66 -10.40 26.36
CA SER A 713 -31.41 -9.61 27.57
C SER A 713 -32.25 -8.34 27.61
N ASN A 714 -32.28 -7.59 26.50
CA ASN A 714 -33.06 -6.36 26.41
C ASN A 714 -34.56 -6.62 26.53
N LEU A 715 -35.06 -7.72 25.97
CA LEU A 715 -36.46 -8.15 26.13
C LEU A 715 -36.80 -8.47 27.59
N SER A 716 -35.87 -9.09 28.34
CA SER A 716 -36.06 -9.35 29.77
C SER A 716 -35.96 -8.08 30.64
N ALA A 717 -35.16 -7.08 30.23
CA ALA A 717 -34.95 -5.85 30.99
C ALA A 717 -36.11 -4.84 30.83
N SER A 718 -36.78 -4.83 29.67
CA SER A 718 -38.00 -4.05 29.45
C SER A 718 -39.17 -4.46 30.37
N GLU A 719 -39.06 -5.60 31.05
CA GLU A 719 -40.00 -6.07 32.07
C GLU A 719 -39.73 -5.47 33.46
N ALA A 720 -38.49 -5.08 33.77
CA ALA A 720 -38.13 -4.50 35.08
C ALA A 720 -38.47 -3.00 35.21
N SER A 721 -38.98 -2.38 34.14
CA SER A 721 -39.30 -0.95 34.03
C SER A 721 -40.77 -0.65 33.71
N LEU A 722 -41.60 -1.69 33.65
CA LEU A 722 -43.06 -1.68 33.68
C LEU A 722 -43.54 -2.21 35.03
#